data_AF-A0A8T3VBU1-F1
#
_entry.id   AF-A0A8T3VBU1-F1
#
_cell.length_a   1.000
_cell.length_b   1.000
_cell.length_c   1.000
_cell.angle_alpha   90.00
_cell.angle_beta   90.00
_cell.angle_gamma   90.00
#
_symmetry.space_group_name_H-M   'P 1'
#
loop_
_entity.id
_entity.type
_entity.pdbx_description
1 polymer ?
#
loop_
_entity_poly.entity_id
_entity_poly.type
_entity_poly.pdbx_seq_one_letter_code
_entity_poly.pdbx_strand_id
1 'polypeptide(L)'
;MKKFLSDALKFQWKTILIIFALLIIQTFFQMEIIDLFSKDLTGVKEQKIDLLFKSGLCMLVYTAFVMISIYIVSFLSTRVASKAACTIREKIFHILMNLPDEEIANFKISGLTTRSTRGMSSEQGFIVIILTQLMLIPVTLVAIIYEMALIDGTYAIFFLSFVGVLSIIVIFRMKQIVKIFFRAKKTYGKLNLMFLSKITDIACRIPFNKQEYEVEFENACENSYDKNVKYILSQYYLGPVLLWGLYAIVLITFAMINSGYTIGFETDSVVDSFIILIYVAYFVSTLTFVPNLIDRWPRAYATSVRLEEVLNLEDKIIKSENTNDYPKEIEIAEGDINCEDKGLWAERKDLIQKFCRILKDDKAKTIISMILLTASTLCMVYAPKVAEKTVDLLSSNVNSSNDVAIYTNLALLLALYSVGYLFKLTPKRIMGITGEKVAYNLRMKLFDKIDLIGSGFIQENSKGQILSRLNNDVMNIREFVSSRISEIFAQILSIVLVGVFILMTDVRLGLVYLVILPVYILCFYICDVKSRAHYDGHQKQLGRLMSYFERGLSNRHSFHEKGFKKINQTVIDNYIKSRNVTNVMEPITTFLTNVSNITVYIAGVYLLSVNEIQLGTLLAIIMYGQLMTKPIKKLSTSMVSIETAFSSIKRIFAIIDY
;
A
#
# COMPACT_ATOMS: atom_id res chain seq x y z
N MET A 1 -0.22 22.33 3.58
CA MET A 1 -1.00 21.07 3.35
C MET A 1 -2.52 21.15 3.56
N LYS A 2 -3.08 21.55 4.73
CA LYS A 2 -4.56 21.68 4.89
C LYS A 2 -5.15 22.72 3.93
N LYS A 3 -4.50 23.90 3.85
CA LYS A 3 -4.82 24.97 2.89
C LYS A 3 -4.71 24.46 1.44
N PHE A 4 -3.57 23.86 1.09
CA PHE A 4 -3.34 23.22 -0.20
C PHE A 4 -4.43 22.21 -0.63
N LEU A 5 -4.83 21.29 0.25
CA LEU A 5 -5.90 20.31 -0.04
C LEU A 5 -7.26 21.00 -0.21
N SER A 6 -7.56 21.99 0.65
CA SER A 6 -8.79 22.78 0.54
C SER A 6 -8.88 23.49 -0.81
N ASP A 7 -7.83 24.20 -1.20
CA ASP A 7 -7.81 24.98 -2.43
C ASP A 7 -7.83 24.09 -3.67
N ALA A 8 -7.18 22.93 -3.62
CA ALA A 8 -7.17 21.95 -4.70
C ALA A 8 -8.51 21.21 -4.88
N LEU A 9 -9.29 21.03 -3.80
CA LEU A 9 -10.53 20.24 -3.82
C LEU A 9 -11.81 21.10 -3.85
N LYS A 10 -11.73 22.41 -3.58
CA LYS A 10 -12.88 23.32 -3.47
C LYS A 10 -13.84 23.23 -4.66
N PHE A 11 -13.30 23.05 -5.87
CA PHE A 11 -14.09 23.00 -7.12
C PHE A 11 -14.73 21.63 -7.41
N GLN A 12 -14.45 20.60 -6.62
CA GLN A 12 -14.93 19.22 -6.85
C GLN A 12 -15.85 18.70 -5.73
N TRP A 13 -16.38 19.58 -4.87
CA TRP A 13 -17.18 19.19 -3.71
C TRP A 13 -18.40 18.31 -4.05
N LYS A 14 -19.09 18.58 -5.17
CA LYS A 14 -20.22 17.77 -5.65
C LYS A 14 -19.81 16.31 -5.91
N THR A 15 -18.67 16.11 -6.56
CA THR A 15 -18.12 14.77 -6.84
C THR A 15 -17.71 14.07 -5.55
N ILE A 16 -17.16 14.81 -4.57
CA ILE A 16 -16.78 14.26 -3.27
C ILE A 16 -18.02 13.80 -2.48
N LEU A 17 -19.14 14.53 -2.57
CA LEU A 17 -20.41 14.12 -1.95
C LEU A 17 -20.95 12.83 -2.60
N ILE A 18 -20.87 12.70 -3.93
CA ILE A 18 -21.23 11.47 -4.64
C ILE A 18 -20.33 10.31 -4.20
N ILE A 19 -19.01 10.52 -4.07
CA ILE A 19 -18.08 9.50 -3.55
C ILE A 19 -18.53 9.06 -2.16
N PHE A 20 -18.83 10.00 -1.26
CA PHE A 20 -19.26 9.68 0.10
C PHE A 20 -20.58 8.88 0.13
N ALA A 21 -21.57 9.26 -0.69
CA ALA A 21 -22.81 8.51 -0.82
C ALA A 21 -22.57 7.07 -1.32
N LEU A 22 -21.69 6.88 -2.30
CA LEU A 22 -21.31 5.56 -2.80
C LEU A 22 -20.56 4.71 -1.75
N LEU A 23 -19.71 5.34 -0.92
CA LEU A 23 -19.06 4.67 0.21
C LEU A 23 -20.08 4.16 1.25
N ILE A 24 -21.16 4.91 1.49
CA ILE A 24 -22.27 4.46 2.33
C ILE A 24 -22.98 3.27 1.68
N ILE A 25 -23.35 3.39 0.39
CA ILE A 25 -24.05 2.35 -0.36
C ILE A 25 -23.25 1.04 -0.38
N GLN A 26 -21.95 1.08 -0.67
CA GLN A 26 -21.14 -0.15 -0.67
C GLN A 26 -21.04 -0.76 0.73
N THR A 27 -21.00 0.07 1.79
CA THR A 27 -20.90 -0.42 3.16
C THR A 27 -22.20 -1.08 3.58
N PHE A 28 -23.34 -0.44 3.25
CA PHE A 28 -24.68 -0.97 3.50
C PHE A 28 -24.86 -2.35 2.85
N PHE A 29 -24.62 -2.49 1.54
CA PHE A 29 -24.75 -3.78 0.87
C PHE A 29 -23.76 -4.84 1.39
N GLN A 30 -22.59 -4.41 1.87
CA GLN A 30 -21.64 -5.33 2.49
C GLN A 30 -22.14 -5.85 3.85
N MET A 31 -22.87 -5.04 4.63
CA MET A 31 -23.52 -5.48 5.88
C MET A 31 -24.68 -6.42 5.59
N GLU A 32 -25.53 -6.10 4.61
CA GLU A 32 -26.65 -6.96 4.21
C GLU A 32 -26.20 -8.38 3.79
N ILE A 33 -25.02 -8.51 3.18
CA ILE A 33 -24.42 -9.83 2.89
C ILE A 33 -24.11 -10.59 4.20
N ILE A 34 -23.61 -9.91 5.22
CA ILE A 34 -23.29 -10.50 6.53
C ILE A 34 -24.59 -10.89 7.28
N ASP A 35 -25.63 -10.06 7.20
CA ASP A 35 -26.92 -10.35 7.83
C ASP A 35 -27.66 -11.51 7.18
N LEU A 36 -27.65 -11.60 5.84
CA LEU A 36 -28.20 -12.75 5.13
C LEU A 36 -27.47 -14.03 5.52
N PHE A 37 -26.15 -13.96 5.70
CA PHE A 37 -25.35 -15.09 6.15
C PHE A 37 -25.77 -15.57 7.55
N SER A 38 -26.06 -14.64 8.47
CA SER A 38 -26.61 -14.96 9.78
C SER A 38 -27.98 -15.64 9.68
N LYS A 39 -28.89 -15.04 8.90
CA LYS A 39 -30.28 -15.48 8.79
C LYS A 39 -30.42 -16.90 8.24
N ASP A 40 -29.60 -17.32 7.27
CA ASP A 40 -29.71 -18.73 6.83
C ASP A 40 -29.02 -19.69 7.79
N LEU A 41 -27.99 -19.27 8.56
CA LEU A 41 -27.43 -20.12 9.61
C LEU A 41 -28.44 -20.42 10.73
N THR A 42 -29.27 -19.45 11.12
CA THR A 42 -30.39 -19.70 12.04
C THR A 42 -31.50 -20.50 11.36
N GLY A 43 -31.84 -20.20 10.10
CA GLY A 43 -32.86 -20.91 9.32
C GLY A 43 -32.58 -22.40 9.05
N VAL A 44 -31.32 -22.83 9.06
CA VAL A 44 -30.94 -24.26 9.00
C VAL A 44 -31.48 -25.03 10.19
N LYS A 45 -31.48 -24.43 11.39
CA LYS A 45 -32.10 -25.05 12.58
C LYS A 45 -33.60 -25.27 12.38
N GLU A 46 -34.24 -24.40 11.61
CA GLU A 46 -35.68 -24.45 11.29
C GLU A 46 -36.03 -25.29 10.05
N GLN A 47 -35.05 -25.98 9.44
CA GLN A 47 -35.21 -26.79 8.21
C GLN A 47 -35.75 -26.05 6.97
N LYS A 48 -35.58 -24.73 6.87
CA LYS A 48 -36.08 -23.91 5.75
C LYS A 48 -35.09 -23.78 4.59
N ILE A 49 -34.67 -24.91 4.01
CA ILE A 49 -33.61 -24.95 2.97
C ILE A 49 -34.05 -24.30 1.64
N ASP A 50 -35.35 -24.28 1.33
CA ASP A 50 -35.89 -23.69 0.09
C ASP A 50 -35.58 -22.19 -0.06
N LEU A 51 -35.34 -21.49 1.06
CA LEU A 51 -34.99 -20.07 1.07
C LEU A 51 -33.50 -19.81 0.78
N LEU A 52 -32.64 -20.82 0.88
CA LEU A 52 -31.18 -20.69 0.76
C LEU A 52 -30.75 -20.19 -0.62
N PHE A 53 -31.34 -20.74 -1.69
CA PHE A 53 -31.02 -20.30 -3.06
C PHE A 53 -31.46 -18.85 -3.32
N LYS A 54 -32.59 -18.44 -2.73
CA LYS A 54 -33.07 -17.05 -2.85
C LYS A 54 -32.14 -16.09 -2.11
N SER A 55 -31.71 -16.44 -0.89
CA SER A 55 -30.73 -15.68 -0.12
C SER A 55 -29.40 -15.56 -0.88
N GLY A 56 -28.88 -16.68 -1.39
CA GLY A 56 -27.67 -16.71 -2.20
C GLY A 56 -27.73 -15.81 -3.45
N LEU A 57 -28.88 -15.79 -4.14
CA LEU A 57 -29.09 -14.90 -5.29
C LEU A 57 -29.11 -13.42 -4.86
N CYS A 58 -29.76 -13.09 -3.74
CA CYS A 58 -29.71 -11.74 -3.17
C CYS A 58 -28.27 -11.32 -2.81
N MET A 59 -27.47 -12.21 -2.20
CA MET A 59 -26.07 -11.94 -1.88
C MET A 59 -25.23 -11.64 -3.13
N LEU A 60 -25.49 -12.35 -4.25
CA LEU A 60 -24.83 -12.07 -5.52
C LEU A 60 -25.20 -10.70 -6.09
N VAL A 61 -26.48 -10.31 -6.00
CA VAL A 61 -26.95 -8.98 -6.41
C VAL A 61 -26.29 -7.89 -5.57
N TYR A 62 -26.26 -8.04 -4.24
CA TYR A 62 -25.57 -7.09 -3.35
C TYR A 62 -24.07 -7.03 -3.64
N THR A 63 -23.44 -8.17 -3.93
CA THR A 63 -22.04 -8.24 -4.34
C THR A 63 -21.77 -7.46 -5.64
N ALA A 64 -22.69 -7.50 -6.60
CA ALA A 64 -22.60 -6.71 -7.82
C ALA A 64 -22.70 -5.20 -7.54
N PHE A 65 -23.61 -4.78 -6.65
CA PHE A 65 -23.70 -3.38 -6.22
C PHE A 65 -22.42 -2.90 -5.51
N VAL A 66 -21.86 -3.71 -4.61
CA VAL A 66 -20.59 -3.41 -3.94
C VAL A 66 -19.47 -3.25 -4.98
N MET A 67 -19.36 -4.17 -5.94
CA MET A 67 -18.36 -4.11 -7.02
C MET A 67 -18.49 -2.83 -7.85
N ILE A 68 -19.71 -2.49 -8.29
CA ILE A 68 -19.97 -1.29 -9.10
C ILE A 68 -19.63 -0.02 -8.30
N SER A 69 -20.02 0.02 -7.03
CA SER A 69 -19.75 1.18 -6.17
C SER A 69 -18.24 1.38 -5.96
N ILE A 70 -17.49 0.32 -5.62
CA ILE A 70 -16.02 0.36 -5.48
C ILE A 70 -15.35 0.89 -6.76
N TYR A 71 -15.81 0.43 -7.92
CA TYR A 71 -15.30 0.87 -9.21
C TYR A 71 -15.55 2.37 -9.44
N ILE A 72 -16.80 2.83 -9.27
CA ILE A 72 -17.18 4.23 -9.48
C ILE A 72 -16.44 5.15 -8.50
N VAL A 73 -16.37 4.77 -7.22
CA VAL A 73 -15.61 5.49 -6.19
C VAL A 73 -14.14 5.64 -6.60
N SER A 74 -13.51 4.57 -7.06
CA SER A 74 -12.10 4.58 -7.48
C SER A 74 -11.87 5.45 -8.72
N PHE A 75 -12.78 5.38 -9.69
CA PHE A 75 -12.76 6.20 -10.90
C PHE A 75 -12.93 7.69 -10.59
N LEU A 76 -13.98 8.05 -9.84
CA LEU A 76 -14.25 9.43 -9.45
C LEU A 76 -13.12 10.02 -8.60
N SER A 77 -12.61 9.25 -7.63
CA SER A 77 -11.49 9.69 -6.78
C SER A 77 -10.22 9.97 -7.60
N THR A 78 -9.92 9.10 -8.57
CA THR A 78 -8.81 9.30 -9.51
C THR A 78 -9.01 10.55 -10.35
N ARG A 79 -10.23 10.79 -10.84
CA ARG A 79 -10.55 11.97 -11.64
C ARG A 79 -10.44 13.27 -10.82
N VAL A 80 -10.92 13.27 -9.58
CA VAL A 80 -10.80 14.41 -8.66
C VAL A 80 -9.32 14.71 -8.39
N ALA A 81 -8.53 13.69 -8.04
CA ALA A 81 -7.10 13.85 -7.80
C ALA A 81 -6.35 14.34 -9.05
N SER A 82 -6.71 13.84 -10.22
CA SER A 82 -6.06 14.21 -11.49
C SER A 82 -6.38 15.64 -11.92
N LYS A 83 -7.62 16.08 -11.75
CA LYS A 83 -8.02 17.48 -11.99
C LYS A 83 -7.32 18.44 -11.03
N ALA A 84 -7.26 18.11 -9.74
CA ALA A 84 -6.53 18.90 -8.75
C ALA A 84 -5.06 19.10 -9.18
N ALA A 85 -4.39 18.02 -9.58
CA ALA A 85 -3.03 18.08 -10.13
C ALA A 85 -2.93 18.91 -11.41
N CYS A 86 -3.91 18.85 -12.32
CA CYS A 86 -3.99 19.71 -13.52
C CYS A 86 -3.88 21.18 -13.13
N THR A 87 -4.80 21.59 -12.26
CA THR A 87 -4.98 22.96 -11.85
C THR A 87 -3.75 23.48 -11.12
N ILE A 88 -3.15 22.66 -10.25
CA ILE A 88 -1.91 23.06 -9.55
C ILE A 88 -0.76 23.20 -10.56
N ARG A 89 -0.60 22.28 -11.53
CA ARG A 89 0.46 22.40 -12.55
C ARG A 89 0.29 23.65 -13.40
N GLU A 90 -0.94 23.96 -13.81
CA GLU A 90 -1.24 25.17 -14.58
C GLU A 90 -0.94 26.44 -13.79
N LYS A 91 -1.36 26.51 -12.52
CA LYS A 91 -1.04 27.65 -11.64
C LYS A 91 0.45 27.84 -11.45
N ILE A 92 1.19 26.75 -11.19
CA ILE A 92 2.64 26.82 -11.03
C ILE A 92 3.31 27.29 -12.33
N PHE A 93 2.87 26.77 -13.47
CA PHE A 93 3.39 27.22 -14.77
C PHE A 93 3.12 28.72 -14.97
N HIS A 94 1.89 29.17 -14.75
CA HIS A 94 1.51 30.59 -14.86
C HIS A 94 2.36 31.48 -13.94
N ILE A 95 2.52 31.13 -12.66
CA ILE A 95 3.34 31.88 -11.71
C ILE A 95 4.78 31.99 -12.22
N LEU A 96 5.36 30.89 -12.67
CA LEU A 96 6.75 30.85 -13.12
C LEU A 96 6.99 31.57 -14.45
N MET A 97 6.02 31.59 -15.35
CA MET A 97 6.14 32.36 -16.59
C MET A 97 6.10 33.87 -16.34
N ASN A 98 5.41 34.32 -15.28
CA ASN A 98 5.18 35.74 -15.00
C ASN A 98 6.03 36.29 -13.83
N LEU A 99 6.93 35.49 -13.27
CA LEU A 99 7.87 35.92 -12.22
C LEU A 99 9.04 36.74 -12.80
N PRO A 100 9.59 37.71 -12.05
CA PRO A 100 10.81 38.41 -12.42
C PRO A 100 12.02 37.47 -12.54
N ASP A 101 12.93 37.79 -13.45
CA ASP A 101 14.13 36.99 -13.77
C ASP A 101 15.01 36.74 -12.55
N GLU A 102 15.12 37.73 -11.67
CA GLU A 102 15.88 37.65 -10.41
C GLU A 102 15.32 36.59 -9.46
N GLU A 103 13.99 36.46 -9.36
CA GLU A 103 13.34 35.44 -8.53
C GLU A 103 13.55 34.05 -9.15
N ILE A 104 13.47 33.91 -10.48
CA ILE A 104 13.68 32.62 -11.18
C ILE A 104 15.13 32.16 -11.07
N ALA A 105 16.10 33.08 -11.14
CA ALA A 105 17.52 32.76 -11.00
C ALA A 105 17.85 32.11 -9.63
N ASN A 106 17.08 32.43 -8.59
CA ASN A 106 17.19 31.79 -7.27
C ASN A 106 16.71 30.33 -7.26
N PHE A 107 16.00 29.88 -8.29
CA PHE A 107 15.52 28.51 -8.42
C PHE A 107 16.37 27.68 -9.41
N LYS A 108 16.87 26.53 -8.95
CA LYS A 108 17.40 25.50 -9.88
C LYS A 108 16.26 24.97 -10.75
N ILE A 109 16.20 25.40 -12.02
CA ILE A 109 15.19 25.07 -13.04
C ILE A 109 14.87 23.57 -13.09
N SER A 110 15.89 22.70 -13.17
CA SER A 110 15.71 21.24 -13.24
C SER A 110 15.07 20.64 -11.97
N GLY A 111 15.35 21.26 -10.81
CA GLY A 111 14.71 20.92 -9.55
C GLY A 111 13.23 21.28 -9.54
N LEU A 112 12.85 22.42 -10.15
CA LEU A 112 11.48 22.90 -10.23
C LEU A 112 10.62 22.04 -11.17
N THR A 113 11.12 21.75 -12.38
CA THR A 113 10.42 20.89 -13.35
C THR A 113 10.09 19.52 -12.76
N THR A 114 11.08 18.88 -12.13
CA THR A 114 10.89 17.56 -11.51
C THR A 114 9.92 17.63 -10.31
N ARG A 115 9.93 18.74 -9.56
CA ARG A 115 8.99 18.96 -8.43
C ARG A 115 7.55 19.12 -8.91
N SER A 116 7.33 19.93 -9.94
CA SER A 116 6.00 20.25 -10.49
C SER A 116 5.36 19.07 -11.23
N THR A 117 6.15 18.11 -11.70
CA THR A 117 5.67 16.96 -12.47
C THR A 117 5.64 15.67 -11.64
N ARG A 118 6.81 15.16 -11.24
CA ARG A 118 6.95 13.88 -10.51
C ARG A 118 6.44 13.97 -9.08
N GLY A 119 6.63 15.11 -8.41
CA GLY A 119 6.06 15.36 -7.07
C GLY A 119 4.53 15.24 -7.06
N MET A 120 3.88 15.79 -8.08
CA MET A 120 2.43 15.82 -8.22
C MET A 120 1.79 14.41 -8.24
N SER A 121 2.48 13.41 -8.80
CA SER A 121 1.97 12.02 -8.82
C SER A 121 1.83 11.43 -7.42
N SER A 122 2.74 11.79 -6.50
CA SER A 122 2.67 11.34 -5.11
C SER A 122 1.51 11.97 -4.34
N GLU A 123 1.17 13.22 -4.66
CA GLU A 123 0.02 13.93 -4.08
C GLU A 123 -1.30 13.39 -4.63
N GLN A 124 -1.40 13.14 -5.94
CA GLN A 124 -2.55 12.48 -6.54
C GLN A 124 -2.87 11.15 -5.83
N GLY A 125 -1.86 10.30 -5.65
CA GLY A 125 -2.00 9.03 -4.96
C GLY A 125 -2.44 9.17 -3.50
N PHE A 126 -2.08 10.27 -2.83
CA PHE A 126 -2.51 10.57 -1.47
C PHE A 126 -3.97 11.03 -1.43
N ILE A 127 -4.39 11.93 -2.34
CA ILE A 127 -5.79 12.37 -2.46
C ILE A 127 -6.72 11.18 -2.71
N VAL A 128 -6.33 10.26 -3.61
CA VAL A 128 -7.11 9.05 -3.88
C VAL A 128 -7.29 8.22 -2.61
N ILE A 129 -6.25 8.05 -1.79
CA ILE A 129 -6.36 7.30 -0.54
C ILE A 129 -7.31 7.98 0.45
N ILE A 130 -7.26 9.31 0.54
CA ILE A 130 -8.18 10.05 1.43
C ILE A 130 -9.63 9.78 1.02
N LEU A 131 -9.93 9.95 -0.28
CA LEU A 131 -11.29 9.83 -0.82
C LEU A 131 -11.83 8.40 -0.82
N THR A 132 -10.97 7.38 -0.84
CA THR A 132 -11.40 5.97 -0.94
C THR A 132 -11.30 5.23 0.39
N GLN A 133 -10.19 5.36 1.12
CA GLN A 133 -9.89 4.53 2.29
C GLN A 133 -10.07 5.29 3.60
N LEU A 134 -9.58 6.53 3.69
CA LEU A 134 -9.70 7.31 4.92
C LEU A 134 -11.16 7.67 5.21
N MET A 135 -11.91 8.05 4.16
CA MET A 135 -13.35 8.34 4.27
C MET A 135 -14.19 7.09 4.58
N LEU A 136 -13.72 5.89 4.22
CA LEU A 136 -14.44 4.64 4.48
C LEU A 136 -14.45 4.27 5.98
N ILE A 137 -13.38 4.56 6.72
CA ILE A 137 -13.25 4.23 8.15
C ILE A 137 -14.46 4.73 8.97
N PRO A 138 -14.82 6.04 8.99
CA PRO A 138 -15.95 6.52 9.77
C PRO A 138 -17.30 5.98 9.26
N VAL A 139 -17.46 5.76 7.95
CA VAL A 139 -18.68 5.18 7.38
C VAL A 139 -18.88 3.75 7.89
N THR A 140 -17.83 2.92 7.86
CA THR A 140 -17.87 1.55 8.39
C THR A 140 -18.05 1.51 9.90
N LEU A 141 -17.46 2.46 10.64
CA LEU A 141 -17.64 2.55 12.09
C LEU A 141 -19.11 2.78 12.45
N VAL A 142 -19.77 3.74 11.79
CA VAL A 142 -21.19 4.05 12.05
C VAL A 142 -22.09 2.87 11.68
N ALA A 143 -21.86 2.25 10.52
CA ALA A 143 -22.64 1.09 10.09
C ALA A 143 -22.51 -0.08 11.08
N ILE A 144 -21.30 -0.40 11.53
CA ILE A 144 -21.08 -1.51 12.47
C ILE A 144 -21.71 -1.21 13.84
N ILE A 145 -21.61 0.02 14.33
CA ILE A 145 -22.24 0.40 15.59
C ILE A 145 -23.76 0.25 15.49
N TYR A 146 -24.34 0.64 14.36
CA TYR A 146 -25.78 0.47 14.10
C TYR A 146 -26.17 -1.01 14.12
N GLU A 147 -25.48 -1.87 13.36
CA GLU A 147 -25.78 -3.31 13.34
C GLU A 147 -25.57 -3.98 14.70
N MET A 148 -24.48 -3.66 15.39
CA MET A 148 -24.23 -4.20 16.74
C MET A 148 -25.31 -3.76 17.73
N ALA A 149 -25.85 -2.55 17.60
CA ALA A 149 -26.93 -2.07 18.47
C ALA A 149 -28.26 -2.76 18.20
N LEU A 150 -28.48 -3.29 16.98
CA LEU A 150 -29.65 -4.13 16.67
C LEU A 150 -29.55 -5.51 17.33
N ILE A 151 -28.34 -6.04 17.52
CA ILE A 151 -28.09 -7.28 18.24
C ILE A 151 -28.18 -7.03 19.76
N ASP A 152 -27.29 -6.19 20.31
CA ASP A 152 -27.30 -5.74 21.71
C ASP A 152 -26.51 -4.42 21.84
N GLY A 153 -27.15 -3.40 22.44
CA GLY A 153 -26.55 -2.09 22.66
C GLY A 153 -25.25 -2.11 23.49
N THR A 154 -25.05 -3.13 24.32
CA THR A 154 -23.83 -3.31 25.13
C THR A 154 -22.61 -3.55 24.25
N TYR A 155 -22.72 -4.37 23.20
CA TYR A 155 -21.63 -4.60 22.25
C TYR A 155 -21.26 -3.34 21.48
N ALA A 156 -22.26 -2.54 21.09
CA ALA A 156 -22.04 -1.28 20.39
C ALA A 156 -21.28 -0.26 21.25
N ILE A 157 -21.64 -0.10 22.53
CA ILE A 157 -20.95 0.81 23.47
C ILE A 157 -19.51 0.34 23.70
N PHE A 158 -19.31 -0.96 23.91
CA PHE A 158 -17.99 -1.52 24.13
C PHE A 158 -17.08 -1.31 22.90
N PHE A 159 -17.58 -1.61 21.71
CA PHE A 159 -16.86 -1.42 20.46
C PHE A 159 -16.48 0.05 20.25
N LEU A 160 -17.41 0.99 20.50
CA LEU A 160 -17.15 2.43 20.40
C LEU A 160 -16.05 2.89 21.38
N SER A 161 -16.12 2.47 22.64
CA SER A 161 -15.11 2.78 23.66
C SER A 161 -13.72 2.29 23.22
N PHE A 162 -13.64 1.04 22.75
CA PHE A 162 -12.41 0.46 22.27
C PHE A 162 -11.84 1.24 21.06
N VAL A 163 -12.67 1.56 20.07
CA VAL A 163 -12.23 2.31 18.87
C VAL A 163 -11.73 3.70 19.27
N GLY A 164 -12.34 4.34 20.27
CA GLY A 164 -11.87 5.59 20.85
C GLY A 164 -10.45 5.49 21.42
N VAL A 165 -10.19 4.48 22.27
CA VAL A 165 -8.86 4.22 22.84
C VAL A 165 -7.84 3.92 21.74
N LEU A 166 -8.19 3.04 20.79
CA LEU A 166 -7.30 2.67 19.69
C LEU A 166 -6.94 3.90 18.83
N SER A 167 -7.91 4.77 18.56
CA SER A 167 -7.71 6.00 17.78
C SER A 167 -6.72 6.95 18.46
N ILE A 168 -6.80 7.12 19.79
CA ILE A 168 -5.85 7.94 20.56
C ILE A 168 -4.43 7.39 20.43
N ILE A 169 -4.26 6.07 20.60
CA ILE A 169 -2.94 5.43 20.50
C ILE A 169 -2.37 5.60 19.09
N VAL A 170 -3.18 5.36 18.05
CA VAL A 170 -2.78 5.51 16.65
C VAL A 170 -2.36 6.94 16.34
N ILE A 171 -3.14 7.95 16.75
CA ILE A 171 -2.82 9.37 16.53
C ILE A 171 -1.50 9.76 17.23
N PHE A 172 -1.31 9.34 18.48
CA PHE A 172 -0.07 9.59 19.22
C PHE A 172 1.14 8.96 18.52
N ARG A 173 1.03 7.70 18.13
CA ARG A 173 2.09 6.98 17.39
C ARG A 173 2.39 7.61 16.04
N MET A 174 1.37 8.03 15.29
CA MET A 174 1.52 8.74 14.02
C MET A 174 2.34 10.02 14.19
N LYS A 175 2.01 10.87 15.18
CA LYS A 175 2.76 12.10 15.48
C LYS A 175 4.24 11.81 15.74
N GLN A 176 4.53 10.77 16.52
CA GLN A 176 5.90 10.36 16.83
C GLN A 176 6.67 9.91 15.58
N ILE A 177 6.05 9.07 14.74
CA ILE A 177 6.69 8.55 13.51
C ILE A 177 7.01 9.69 12.54
N VAL A 178 6.08 10.64 12.35
CA VAL A 178 6.29 11.82 11.49
C VAL A 178 7.49 12.64 11.97
N LYS A 179 7.65 12.85 13.29
CA LYS A 179 8.81 13.57 13.84
C LYS A 179 10.13 12.84 13.55
N ILE A 180 10.15 11.51 13.65
CA ILE A 180 11.35 10.70 13.35
C ILE A 180 11.67 10.73 11.86
N PHE A 181 10.65 10.68 10.99
CA PHE A 181 10.82 10.79 9.53
C PHE A 181 11.59 12.05 9.13
N PHE A 182 11.20 13.23 9.63
CA PHE A 182 11.87 14.48 9.25
C PHE A 182 13.32 14.53 9.72
N ARG A 183 13.65 13.90 10.86
CA ARG A 183 15.03 13.75 11.33
C ARG A 183 15.86 12.88 10.38
N ALA A 184 15.32 11.72 9.98
CA ALA A 184 15.96 10.82 9.02
C ALA A 184 16.08 11.44 7.61
N LYS A 185 15.11 12.26 7.21
CA LYS A 185 15.17 12.96 5.91
C LYS A 185 16.27 14.03 5.87
N LYS A 186 16.57 14.68 6.99
CA LYS A 186 17.62 15.72 7.06
C LYS A 186 19.01 15.14 6.81
N THR A 187 19.31 13.93 7.30
CA THR A 187 20.60 13.26 7.08
C THR A 187 20.81 12.89 5.61
N TYR A 188 19.75 12.46 4.91
CA TYR A 188 19.78 12.22 3.48
C TYR A 188 20.14 13.47 2.66
N GLY A 189 19.59 14.63 3.04
CA GLY A 189 19.94 15.90 2.41
C GLY A 189 21.43 16.23 2.51
N LYS A 190 22.04 15.97 3.69
CA LYS A 190 23.48 16.17 3.91
C LYS A 190 24.31 15.23 3.02
N LEU A 191 23.98 13.94 2.99
CA LEU A 191 24.68 12.95 2.15
C LEU A 191 24.67 13.33 0.67
N ASN A 192 23.52 13.81 0.16
CA ASN A 192 23.41 14.21 -1.25
C ASN A 192 24.30 15.42 -1.59
N LEU A 193 24.42 16.37 -0.67
CA LEU A 193 25.31 17.53 -0.84
C LEU A 193 26.78 17.11 -0.83
N MET A 194 27.15 16.17 0.05
CA MET A 194 28.50 15.63 0.09
C MET A 194 28.82 14.89 -1.21
N PHE A 195 27.99 13.94 -1.65
CA PHE A 195 28.19 13.28 -2.95
C PHE A 195 28.28 14.28 -4.12
N LEU A 196 27.46 15.33 -4.12
CA LEU A 196 27.53 16.36 -5.15
C LEU A 196 28.89 17.10 -5.10
N SER A 197 29.35 17.52 -3.93
CA SER A 197 30.66 18.17 -3.75
C SER A 197 31.81 17.23 -4.15
N LYS A 198 31.73 15.94 -3.83
CA LYS A 198 32.68 14.91 -4.29
C LYS A 198 32.75 14.89 -5.82
N ILE A 199 31.61 14.77 -6.50
CA ILE A 199 31.56 14.74 -7.97
C ILE A 199 32.00 16.07 -8.61
N THR A 200 31.72 17.22 -7.98
CA THR A 200 32.09 18.53 -8.56
C THR A 200 33.55 18.90 -8.33
N ASP A 201 34.09 18.55 -7.16
CA ASP A 201 35.37 19.08 -6.67
C ASP A 201 36.51 18.05 -6.73
N ILE A 202 36.28 16.90 -7.39
CA ILE A 202 37.26 15.80 -7.60
C ILE A 202 38.64 16.32 -8.05
N ALA A 203 38.69 17.40 -8.85
CA ALA A 203 39.94 17.92 -9.40
C ALA A 203 40.62 19.02 -8.56
N CYS A 204 39.93 19.68 -7.61
CA CYS A 204 40.45 20.92 -7.01
C CYS A 204 40.52 20.96 -5.48
N ARG A 205 39.58 20.34 -4.75
CA ARG A 205 39.41 20.61 -3.30
C ARG A 205 39.77 19.43 -2.40
N ILE A 206 39.58 18.22 -2.90
CA ILE A 206 39.65 16.98 -2.12
C ILE A 206 41.07 16.44 -1.95
N PRO A 207 42.03 16.58 -2.90
CA PRO A 207 43.39 16.07 -2.71
C PRO A 207 44.11 16.63 -1.48
N PHE A 208 43.81 17.89 -1.08
CA PHE A 208 44.47 18.56 0.04
C PHE A 208 43.92 18.20 1.43
N ASN A 209 42.68 17.69 1.52
CA ASN A 209 42.05 17.36 2.79
C ASN A 209 41.18 16.09 2.73
N LYS A 210 41.64 15.10 1.95
CA LYS A 210 40.88 13.90 1.60
C LYS A 210 40.44 13.10 2.83
N GLN A 211 41.33 12.95 3.80
CA GLN A 211 41.12 12.12 4.98
C GLN A 211 40.05 12.70 5.91
N GLU A 212 40.05 14.03 6.14
CA GLU A 212 39.00 14.68 6.95
C GLU A 212 37.62 14.55 6.29
N TYR A 213 37.57 14.69 4.96
CA TYR A 213 36.34 14.58 4.20
C TYR A 213 35.77 13.14 4.16
N GLU A 214 36.63 12.13 4.04
CA GLU A 214 36.27 10.71 4.17
C GLU A 214 35.64 10.41 5.53
N VAL A 215 36.26 10.88 6.61
CA VAL A 215 35.74 10.73 7.97
C VAL A 215 34.40 11.46 8.14
N GLU A 216 34.25 12.67 7.60
CA GLU A 216 32.97 13.38 7.66
C GLU A 216 31.86 12.63 6.90
N PHE A 217 32.20 12.02 5.76
CA PHE A 217 31.26 11.26 4.94
C PHE A 217 30.83 9.96 5.63
N GLU A 218 31.78 9.23 6.23
CA GLU A 218 31.50 8.03 7.01
C GLU A 218 30.58 8.34 8.19
N ASN A 219 30.88 9.38 8.97
CA ASN A 219 30.03 9.86 10.06
C ASN A 219 28.62 10.26 9.57
N ALA A 220 28.52 10.87 8.39
CA ALA A 220 27.22 11.21 7.79
C ALA A 220 26.44 9.95 7.36
N CYS A 221 27.13 8.94 6.84
CA CYS A 221 26.54 7.65 6.48
C CYS A 221 26.04 6.90 7.71
N GLU A 222 26.82 6.86 8.80
CA GLU A 222 26.45 6.22 10.06
C GLU A 222 25.25 6.93 10.72
N ASN A 223 25.29 8.26 10.83
CA ASN A 223 24.16 9.02 11.35
C ASN A 223 22.90 8.82 10.50
N SER A 224 23.03 8.75 9.17
CA SER A 224 21.90 8.45 8.29
C SER A 224 21.37 7.03 8.52
N TYR A 225 22.24 6.03 8.65
CA TYR A 225 21.87 4.67 8.97
C TYR A 225 21.08 4.61 10.28
N ASP A 226 21.57 5.20 11.37
CA ASP A 226 20.90 5.20 12.67
C ASP A 226 19.52 5.86 12.66
N LYS A 227 19.40 7.04 12.03
CA LYS A 227 18.11 7.73 11.96
C LYS A 227 17.11 6.95 11.10
N ASN A 228 17.55 6.33 10.01
CA ASN A 228 16.67 5.56 9.14
C ASN A 228 16.26 4.22 9.75
N VAL A 229 17.17 3.51 10.42
CA VAL A 229 16.84 2.32 11.20
C VAL A 229 15.79 2.68 12.25
N LYS A 230 16.00 3.77 13.01
CA LYS A 230 15.00 4.23 14.00
C LYS A 230 13.66 4.58 13.36
N TYR A 231 13.66 5.22 12.19
CA TYR A 231 12.44 5.51 11.44
C TYR A 231 11.71 4.23 11.04
N ILE A 232 12.37 3.32 10.33
CA ILE A 232 11.79 2.06 9.85
C ILE A 232 11.24 1.23 11.00
N LEU A 233 12.04 1.04 12.06
CA LEU A 233 11.59 0.30 13.24
C LEU A 233 10.34 0.95 13.84
N SER A 234 10.30 2.29 13.96
CA SER A 234 9.13 2.99 14.50
C SER A 234 7.85 2.75 13.70
N GLN A 235 7.93 2.60 12.38
CA GLN A 235 6.80 2.26 11.51
C GLN A 235 6.29 0.85 11.78
N TYR A 236 7.20 -0.10 12.00
CA TYR A 236 6.85 -1.51 12.21
C TYR A 236 6.08 -1.74 13.53
N TYR A 237 6.16 -0.81 14.49
CA TYR A 237 5.41 -0.87 15.75
C TYR A 237 3.95 -0.42 15.66
N LEU A 238 3.47 0.17 14.56
CA LEU A 238 2.04 0.54 14.46
C LEU A 238 1.14 -0.67 14.17
N GLY A 239 1.59 -1.58 13.30
CA GLY A 239 0.87 -2.84 13.00
C GLY A 239 0.50 -3.69 14.24
N PRO A 240 1.43 -3.95 15.20
CA PRO A 240 1.15 -4.70 16.42
C PRO A 240 0.07 -4.03 17.26
N VAL A 241 0.11 -2.71 17.40
CA VAL A 241 -0.86 -1.96 18.20
C VAL A 241 -2.28 -2.14 17.66
N LEU A 242 -2.44 -2.03 16.33
CA LEU A 242 -3.73 -2.25 15.68
C LEU A 242 -4.22 -3.69 15.83
N LEU A 243 -3.31 -4.66 15.69
CA LEU A 243 -3.65 -6.09 15.71
C LEU A 243 -3.93 -6.62 17.12
N TRP A 244 -3.11 -6.26 18.11
CA TRP A 244 -3.38 -6.61 19.52
C TRP A 244 -4.65 -5.93 20.01
N GLY A 245 -4.91 -4.71 19.53
CA GLY A 245 -6.20 -4.07 19.69
C GLY A 245 -7.35 -4.96 19.21
N LEU A 246 -7.26 -5.47 17.97
CA LEU A 246 -8.27 -6.39 17.43
C LEU A 246 -8.43 -7.64 18.32
N TYR A 247 -7.35 -8.31 18.71
CA TYR A 247 -7.45 -9.53 19.51
C TYR A 247 -8.04 -9.24 20.89
N ALA A 248 -7.74 -8.08 21.49
CA ALA A 248 -8.36 -7.64 22.72
C ALA A 248 -9.88 -7.48 22.57
N ILE A 249 -10.38 -6.87 21.48
CA ILE A 249 -11.82 -6.80 21.23
C ILE A 249 -12.42 -8.20 21.16
N VAL A 250 -11.85 -9.07 20.31
CA VAL A 250 -12.35 -10.43 20.08
C VAL A 250 -12.44 -11.20 21.39
N LEU A 251 -11.40 -11.13 22.23
CA LEU A 251 -11.39 -11.78 23.54
C LEU A 251 -12.39 -11.18 24.52
N ILE A 252 -12.55 -9.86 24.54
CA ILE A 252 -13.46 -9.22 25.48
C ILE A 252 -14.90 -9.48 25.06
N THR A 253 -15.22 -9.42 23.77
CA THR A 253 -16.50 -9.87 23.23
C THR A 253 -16.77 -11.32 23.65
N PHE A 254 -15.79 -12.21 23.47
CA PHE A 254 -15.91 -13.61 23.88
C PHE A 254 -16.10 -13.79 25.40
N ALA A 255 -15.37 -13.02 26.22
CA ALA A 255 -15.50 -13.06 27.67
C ALA A 255 -16.85 -12.51 28.16
N MET A 256 -17.42 -11.52 27.45
CA MET A 256 -18.77 -11.00 27.73
C MET A 256 -19.85 -12.02 27.40
N ILE A 257 -19.68 -12.78 26.31
CA ILE A 257 -20.58 -13.89 25.96
C ILE A 257 -20.59 -14.92 27.09
N ASN A 258 -19.42 -15.33 27.58
CA ASN A 258 -19.29 -16.37 28.61
C ASN A 258 -19.62 -15.94 30.05
N SER A 259 -19.61 -14.65 30.38
CA SER A 259 -19.87 -14.20 31.75
C SER A 259 -21.36 -14.22 32.15
N GLY A 260 -22.26 -14.60 31.23
CA GLY A 260 -23.70 -14.67 31.49
C GLY A 260 -24.34 -13.33 31.84
N TYR A 261 -23.65 -12.21 31.54
CA TYR A 261 -24.16 -10.87 31.80
C TYR A 261 -25.31 -10.48 30.85
N THR A 262 -25.56 -11.31 29.83
CA THR A 262 -26.80 -11.36 29.07
C THR A 262 -27.53 -12.67 29.37
N ILE A 263 -28.82 -12.52 29.67
CA ILE A 263 -29.73 -13.54 30.19
C ILE A 263 -29.89 -14.68 29.18
N GLY A 264 -29.60 -15.92 29.59
CA GLY A 264 -30.04 -17.14 28.92
C GLY A 264 -29.17 -17.59 27.73
N PHE A 265 -28.37 -18.64 27.95
CA PHE A 265 -27.69 -19.35 26.86
C PHE A 265 -28.67 -20.22 26.09
N GLU A 266 -29.41 -19.59 25.18
CA GLU A 266 -29.99 -20.29 24.03
C GLU A 266 -28.99 -20.26 22.86
N THR A 267 -28.98 -21.31 22.06
CA THR A 267 -28.04 -21.55 20.94
C THR A 267 -28.03 -20.48 19.84
N ASP A 268 -28.91 -19.48 19.89
CA ASP A 268 -28.89 -18.31 18.99
C ASP A 268 -27.74 -17.34 19.32
N SER A 269 -27.26 -17.37 20.58
CA SER A 269 -26.11 -16.58 21.03
C SER A 269 -24.78 -16.88 20.30
N VAL A 270 -24.57 -18.10 19.79
CA VAL A 270 -23.30 -18.47 19.11
C VAL A 270 -23.22 -17.85 17.71
N VAL A 271 -24.36 -17.77 17.00
CA VAL A 271 -24.42 -17.16 15.67
C VAL A 271 -24.21 -15.65 15.79
N ASP A 272 -24.86 -15.00 16.75
CA ASP A 272 -24.69 -13.57 17.04
C ASP A 272 -23.25 -13.20 17.41
N SER A 273 -22.63 -14.02 18.25
CA SER A 273 -21.21 -13.90 18.61
C SER A 273 -20.31 -13.93 17.38
N PHE A 274 -20.61 -14.82 16.44
CA PHE A 274 -19.85 -14.96 15.21
C PHE A 274 -20.05 -13.77 14.26
N ILE A 275 -21.26 -13.23 14.16
CA ILE A 275 -21.54 -12.01 13.39
C ILE A 275 -20.73 -10.84 13.92
N ILE A 276 -20.70 -10.66 15.24
CA ILE A 276 -19.90 -9.59 15.88
C ILE A 276 -18.42 -9.75 15.52
N LEU A 277 -17.89 -10.98 15.50
CA LEU A 277 -16.52 -11.24 15.05
C LEU A 277 -16.30 -10.87 13.58
N ILE A 278 -17.27 -11.15 12.70
CA ILE A 278 -17.21 -10.74 11.29
C ILE A 278 -17.20 -9.21 11.19
N TYR A 279 -18.05 -8.51 11.94
CA TYR A 279 -18.08 -7.05 11.96
C TYR A 279 -16.75 -6.46 12.43
N VAL A 280 -16.19 -6.96 13.54
CA VAL A 280 -14.87 -6.54 14.02
C VAL A 280 -13.78 -6.81 12.98
N ALA A 281 -13.78 -8.00 12.36
CA ALA A 281 -12.81 -8.36 11.32
C ALA A 281 -12.94 -7.44 10.09
N TYR A 282 -14.16 -7.10 9.69
CA TYR A 282 -14.44 -6.17 8.59
C TYR A 282 -13.94 -4.76 8.92
N PHE A 283 -14.22 -4.23 10.12
CA PHE A 283 -13.69 -2.93 10.55
C PHE A 283 -12.16 -2.89 10.52
N VAL A 284 -11.49 -3.92 11.01
CA VAL A 284 -10.02 -3.93 11.04
C VAL A 284 -9.42 -4.10 9.65
N SER A 285 -10.14 -4.74 8.73
CA SER A 285 -9.75 -4.74 7.32
C SER A 285 -9.65 -3.32 6.75
N THR A 286 -10.52 -2.38 7.17
CA THR A 286 -10.45 -0.97 6.75
C THR A 286 -9.30 -0.22 7.43
N LEU A 287 -8.97 -0.58 8.68
CA LEU A 287 -7.82 -0.01 9.40
C LEU A 287 -6.45 -0.47 8.86
N THR A 288 -6.40 -1.55 8.08
CA THR A 288 -5.16 -2.08 7.50
C THR A 288 -4.46 -1.07 6.57
N PHE A 289 -5.17 -0.04 6.10
CA PHE A 289 -4.60 1.06 5.31
C PHE A 289 -3.89 2.13 6.15
N VAL A 290 -4.16 2.23 7.46
CA VAL A 290 -3.55 3.26 8.32
C VAL A 290 -2.02 3.16 8.33
N PRO A 291 -1.39 1.98 8.46
CA PRO A 291 0.06 1.84 8.30
C PRO A 291 0.57 2.32 6.93
N ASN A 292 -0.19 2.09 5.84
CA ASN A 292 0.20 2.52 4.49
C ASN A 292 0.20 4.06 4.34
N LEU A 293 -0.57 4.78 5.17
CA LEU A 293 -0.54 6.25 5.21
C LEU A 293 0.80 6.77 5.73
N ILE A 294 1.48 6.04 6.62
CA ILE A 294 2.77 6.47 7.18
C ILE A 294 3.82 6.64 6.08
N ASP A 295 3.81 5.78 5.07
CA ASP A 295 4.78 5.88 3.97
C ASP A 295 4.41 7.00 3.00
N ARG A 296 3.11 7.17 2.72
CA ARG A 296 2.65 8.08 1.66
C ARG A 296 2.50 9.52 2.13
N TRP A 297 2.01 9.73 3.36
CA TRP A 297 1.80 11.07 3.91
C TRP A 297 3.08 11.90 3.85
N PRO A 298 4.23 11.49 4.41
CA PRO A 298 5.38 12.38 4.53
C PRO A 298 5.96 12.77 3.16
N ARG A 299 5.81 11.89 2.16
CA ARG A 299 6.15 12.18 0.76
C ARG A 299 5.21 13.22 0.16
N ALA A 300 3.91 13.06 0.34
CA ALA A 300 2.91 14.03 -0.12
C ALA A 300 3.08 15.38 0.61
N TYR A 301 3.28 15.38 1.93
CA TYR A 301 3.48 16.59 2.72
C TYR A 301 4.70 17.38 2.24
N ALA A 302 5.84 16.71 2.09
CA ALA A 302 7.05 17.37 1.64
C ALA A 302 6.95 17.94 0.23
N THR A 303 6.16 17.30 -0.63
CA THR A 303 5.85 17.86 -1.95
C THR A 303 4.98 19.10 -1.79
N SER A 304 3.92 19.02 -0.97
CA SER A 304 2.99 20.13 -0.79
C SER A 304 3.65 21.38 -0.24
N VAL A 305 4.59 21.25 0.71
CA VAL A 305 5.36 22.39 1.24
C VAL A 305 6.17 23.08 0.14
N ARG A 306 6.80 22.31 -0.75
CA ARG A 306 7.59 22.86 -1.86
C ARG A 306 6.73 23.48 -2.95
N LEU A 307 5.55 22.93 -3.21
CA LEU A 307 4.61 23.55 -4.14
C LEU A 307 4.04 24.83 -3.54
N GLU A 308 3.75 24.84 -2.23
CA GLU A 308 3.29 26.00 -1.47
C GLU A 308 4.33 27.13 -1.47
N GLU A 309 5.63 26.83 -1.39
CA GLU A 309 6.72 27.83 -1.56
C GLU A 309 6.60 28.57 -2.90
N VAL A 310 6.31 27.87 -4.00
CA VAL A 310 6.16 28.48 -5.33
C VAL A 310 4.81 29.18 -5.47
N LEU A 311 3.73 28.59 -4.95
CA LEU A 311 2.40 29.19 -4.99
C LEU A 311 2.33 30.51 -4.22
N ASN A 312 3.08 30.66 -3.12
CA ASN A 312 3.15 31.91 -2.36
C ASN A 312 3.89 33.05 -3.09
N LEU A 313 4.52 32.79 -4.24
CA LEU A 313 5.13 33.82 -5.08
C LEU A 313 4.12 34.51 -6.01
N GLU A 314 2.85 34.08 -5.99
CA GLU A 314 1.77 34.70 -6.78
C GLU A 314 1.66 36.21 -6.53
N ASP A 315 1.91 36.66 -5.30
CA ASP A 315 1.86 38.09 -4.93
C ASP A 315 3.01 38.93 -5.54
N LYS A 316 4.06 38.29 -6.07
CA LYS A 316 5.22 38.94 -6.70
C LYS A 316 5.13 39.03 -8.22
N ILE A 317 4.03 38.58 -8.82
CA ILE A 317 3.83 38.61 -10.27
C ILE A 317 3.78 40.07 -10.74
N ILE A 318 4.65 40.40 -11.70
CA ILE A 318 4.54 41.67 -12.43
C ILE A 318 3.32 41.56 -13.34
N LYS A 319 2.35 42.47 -13.22
CA LYS A 319 1.27 42.62 -14.20
C LYS A 319 1.89 43.15 -15.50
N SER A 320 2.31 42.27 -16.41
CA SER A 320 2.68 42.70 -17.75
C SER A 320 1.41 42.86 -18.60
N GLU A 321 1.33 43.99 -19.29
CA GLU A 321 0.26 44.31 -20.22
C GLU A 321 0.29 43.38 -21.45
N ASN A 322 -0.92 43.09 -21.93
CA ASN A 322 -1.22 42.34 -23.15
C ASN A 322 -0.23 42.61 -24.28
N THR A 323 0.46 41.56 -24.74
CA THR A 323 1.04 41.55 -26.08
C THR A 323 0.48 40.36 -26.86
N ASN A 324 -0.55 40.67 -27.65
CA ASN A 324 -1.08 39.82 -28.71
C ASN A 324 -0.14 39.93 -29.92
N ASP A 325 0.79 38.99 -30.09
CA ASP A 325 1.15 38.36 -31.38
C ASP A 325 2.44 37.56 -31.22
N TYR A 326 2.41 36.22 -31.23
CA TYR A 326 3.61 35.38 -31.23
C TYR A 326 3.40 34.02 -31.92
N PRO A 327 4.48 33.38 -32.43
CA PRO A 327 4.45 32.57 -33.65
C PRO A 327 3.99 31.11 -33.46
N LYS A 328 3.80 30.41 -34.59
CA LYS A 328 3.24 29.06 -34.76
C LYS A 328 3.93 27.97 -33.92
N GLU A 329 3.11 27.02 -33.44
CA GLU A 329 3.48 25.76 -32.77
C GLU A 329 4.73 25.12 -33.39
N ILE A 330 5.77 24.92 -32.59
CA ILE A 330 6.91 24.09 -32.97
C ILE A 330 6.54 22.64 -32.63
N GLU A 331 6.42 21.79 -33.65
CA GLU A 331 6.27 20.35 -33.47
C GLU A 331 7.51 19.76 -32.77
N ILE A 332 7.26 19.04 -31.69
CA ILE A 332 8.31 18.43 -30.87
C ILE A 332 8.61 17.06 -31.47
N ALA A 333 9.82 16.87 -31.99
CA ALA A 333 10.29 15.60 -32.51
C ALA A 333 10.16 14.47 -31.47
N GLU A 334 9.56 13.36 -31.89
CA GLU A 334 9.32 12.17 -31.07
C GLU A 334 10.64 11.41 -30.87
N GLY A 335 11.26 11.59 -29.69
CA GLY A 335 12.29 10.68 -29.22
C GLY A 335 11.62 9.44 -28.61
N ASP A 336 11.64 8.32 -29.33
CA ASP A 336 11.21 7.04 -28.80
C ASP A 336 12.20 6.57 -27.73
N ILE A 337 11.78 6.62 -26.46
CA ILE A 337 12.45 5.85 -25.41
C ILE A 337 11.97 4.41 -25.61
N ASN A 338 12.70 3.70 -26.46
CA ASN A 338 12.50 2.27 -26.68
C ASN A 338 13.05 1.54 -25.46
N CYS A 339 12.17 1.09 -24.57
CA CYS A 339 12.53 0.09 -23.56
C CYS A 339 12.59 -1.26 -24.26
N GLU A 340 13.73 -1.55 -24.91
CA GLU A 340 14.00 -2.88 -25.44
C GLU A 340 14.11 -3.88 -24.28
N ASP A 341 13.12 -4.76 -24.19
CA ASP A 341 13.13 -5.94 -23.32
C ASP A 341 13.90 -7.07 -24.05
N LYS A 342 15.23 -7.10 -23.88
CA LYS A 342 16.10 -8.13 -24.46
C LYS A 342 16.52 -9.18 -23.42
N GLY A 343 16.13 -10.43 -23.65
CA GLY A 343 16.85 -11.66 -23.26
C GLY A 343 16.84 -12.07 -21.78
N LEU A 344 15.81 -12.84 -21.38
CA LEU A 344 15.27 -12.88 -20.02
C LEU A 344 15.93 -13.80 -18.95
N TRP A 345 16.96 -14.62 -19.23
CA TRP A 345 17.41 -15.62 -18.23
C TRP A 345 18.91 -15.63 -17.88
N ALA A 346 19.82 -15.43 -18.84
CA ALA A 346 21.26 -15.37 -18.57
C ALA A 346 21.65 -14.11 -17.78
N GLU A 347 21.10 -12.94 -18.15
CA GLU A 347 21.29 -11.69 -17.38
C GLU A 347 20.72 -11.80 -15.96
N ARG A 348 19.59 -12.50 -15.77
CA ARG A 348 18.98 -12.66 -14.44
C ARG A 348 19.85 -13.47 -13.49
N LYS A 349 20.61 -14.47 -13.98
CA LYS A 349 21.50 -15.27 -13.13
C LYS A 349 22.67 -14.45 -12.57
N ASP A 350 23.31 -13.63 -13.40
CA ASP A 350 24.37 -12.70 -12.97
C ASP A 350 23.83 -11.69 -11.95
N LEU A 351 22.64 -11.14 -12.19
CA LEU A 351 22.00 -10.19 -11.26
C LEU A 351 21.66 -10.84 -9.91
N ILE A 352 21.21 -12.09 -9.89
CA ILE A 352 21.00 -12.86 -8.66
C ILE A 352 22.33 -13.11 -7.93
N GLN A 353 23.41 -13.41 -8.64
CA GLN A 353 24.73 -13.58 -8.03
C GLN A 353 25.24 -12.28 -7.40
N LYS A 354 25.13 -11.15 -8.12
CA LYS A 354 25.43 -9.81 -7.59
C LYS A 354 24.58 -9.50 -6.36
N PHE A 355 23.30 -9.83 -6.40
CA PHE A 355 22.41 -9.69 -5.26
C PHE A 355 22.83 -10.54 -4.04
N CYS A 356 23.17 -11.82 -4.24
CA CYS A 356 23.70 -12.69 -3.20
C CYS A 356 25.05 -12.20 -2.64
N ARG A 357 25.84 -11.49 -3.45
CA ARG A 357 27.08 -10.82 -3.02
C ARG A 357 26.79 -9.62 -2.12
N ILE A 358 25.75 -8.83 -2.42
CA ILE A 358 25.29 -7.73 -1.56
C ILE A 358 24.86 -8.24 -0.17
N LEU A 359 24.18 -9.38 -0.12
CA LEU A 359 23.71 -9.98 1.14
C LEU A 359 24.76 -10.83 1.87
N LYS A 360 25.99 -10.98 1.34
CA LYS A 360 26.98 -11.94 1.85
C LYS A 360 27.22 -11.82 3.35
N ASP A 361 27.33 -10.60 3.86
CA ASP A 361 27.67 -10.31 5.26
C ASP A 361 26.49 -10.54 6.22
N ASP A 362 25.25 -10.65 5.73
CA ASP A 362 24.03 -10.82 6.52
C ASP A 362 23.21 -12.05 6.07
N LYS A 363 23.85 -13.04 5.42
CA LYS A 363 23.21 -14.29 4.97
C LYS A 363 22.52 -15.05 6.09
N ALA A 364 23.18 -15.21 7.24
CA ALA A 364 22.61 -15.92 8.40
C ALA A 364 21.34 -15.23 8.91
N LYS A 365 21.35 -13.90 9.04
CA LYS A 365 20.20 -13.09 9.46
C LYS A 365 19.03 -13.20 8.46
N THR A 366 19.34 -13.27 7.17
CA THR A 366 18.33 -13.45 6.11
C THR A 366 17.69 -14.84 6.23
N ILE A 367 18.47 -15.90 6.43
CA ILE A 367 17.95 -17.28 6.60
C ILE A 367 17.09 -17.38 7.85
N ILE A 368 17.56 -16.87 8.99
CA ILE A 368 16.79 -16.81 10.25
C ILE A 368 15.46 -16.06 10.03
N SER A 369 15.48 -14.97 9.27
CA SER A 369 14.28 -14.21 8.93
C SER A 369 13.28 -15.04 8.12
N MET A 370 13.73 -15.84 7.15
CA MET A 370 12.84 -16.72 6.37
C MET A 370 12.25 -17.86 7.21
N ILE A 371 13.02 -18.44 8.13
CA ILE A 371 12.55 -19.48 9.06
C ILE A 371 11.48 -18.91 9.98
N LEU A 372 11.71 -17.75 10.58
CA LEU A 372 10.76 -17.07 11.45
C LEU A 372 9.49 -16.64 10.68
N LEU A 373 9.61 -16.18 9.43
CA LEU A 373 8.43 -15.92 8.58
C LEU A 373 7.63 -17.19 8.30
N THR A 374 8.31 -18.33 8.18
CA THR A 374 7.66 -19.62 7.98
C THR A 374 6.86 -20.02 9.22
N ALA A 375 7.48 -19.94 10.40
CA ALA A 375 6.80 -20.16 11.67
C ALA A 375 5.60 -19.20 11.87
N SER A 376 5.79 -17.92 11.54
CA SER A 376 4.72 -16.91 11.59
C SER A 376 3.52 -17.28 10.71
N THR A 377 3.79 -17.67 9.46
CA THR A 377 2.75 -18.01 8.49
C THR A 377 2.03 -19.28 8.92
N LEU A 378 2.75 -20.30 9.42
CA LEU A 378 2.15 -21.51 9.98
C LEU A 378 1.22 -21.20 11.16
N CYS A 379 1.64 -20.37 12.13
CA CYS A 379 0.78 -19.98 13.24
C CYS A 379 -0.51 -19.27 12.76
N MET A 380 -0.40 -18.37 11.78
CA MET A 380 -1.56 -17.66 11.23
C MET A 380 -2.49 -18.57 10.43
N VAL A 381 -1.95 -19.53 9.69
CA VAL A 381 -2.73 -20.50 8.90
C VAL A 381 -3.32 -21.59 9.79
N TYR A 382 -2.71 -21.93 10.93
CA TYR A 382 -3.28 -22.91 11.85
C TYR A 382 -4.44 -22.34 12.70
N ALA A 383 -4.54 -21.02 12.85
CA ALA A 383 -5.55 -20.38 13.70
C ALA A 383 -7.02 -20.69 13.30
N PRO A 384 -7.42 -20.70 12.01
CA PRO A 384 -8.75 -21.15 11.61
C PRO A 384 -9.07 -22.60 12.02
N LYS A 385 -8.08 -23.51 12.07
CA LYS A 385 -8.31 -24.89 12.54
C LYS A 385 -8.60 -24.99 14.04
N VAL A 386 -8.03 -24.08 14.83
CA VAL A 386 -8.38 -23.97 16.25
C VAL A 386 -9.76 -23.34 16.41
N ALA A 387 -10.08 -22.32 15.60
CA ALA A 387 -11.41 -21.71 15.58
C ALA A 387 -12.51 -22.72 15.20
N GLU A 388 -12.25 -23.60 14.22
CA GLU A 388 -13.09 -24.75 13.86
C GLU A 388 -13.50 -25.55 15.10
N LYS A 389 -12.50 -26.09 15.81
CA LYS A 389 -12.72 -26.91 17.01
C LYS A 389 -13.46 -26.16 18.12
N THR A 390 -13.18 -24.87 18.32
CA THR A 390 -13.87 -24.06 19.32
C THR A 390 -15.35 -23.93 19.00
N VAL A 391 -15.69 -23.65 17.74
CA VAL A 391 -17.08 -23.51 17.31
C VAL A 391 -17.82 -24.85 17.37
N ASP A 392 -17.16 -25.93 16.96
CA ASP A 392 -17.76 -27.26 17.02
C ASP A 392 -18.09 -27.66 18.48
N LEU A 393 -17.18 -27.40 19.42
CA LEU A 393 -17.44 -27.61 20.85
C LEU A 393 -18.60 -26.75 21.37
N LEU A 394 -18.65 -25.46 21.01
CA LEU A 394 -19.74 -24.56 21.37
C LEU A 394 -21.10 -25.03 20.82
N SER A 395 -21.11 -25.57 19.61
CA SER A 395 -22.35 -26.06 18.98
C SER A 395 -22.85 -27.39 19.57
N SER A 396 -21.94 -28.19 20.15
CA SER A 396 -22.25 -29.56 20.60
C SER A 396 -22.98 -29.64 21.95
N ASN A 397 -23.03 -28.57 22.77
CA ASN A 397 -23.87 -28.41 23.98
C ASN A 397 -24.00 -29.63 24.93
N VAL A 398 -23.00 -30.52 25.03
CA VAL A 398 -23.00 -31.66 25.96
C VAL A 398 -22.04 -31.36 27.13
N ASN A 399 -22.65 -30.99 28.26
CA ASN A 399 -22.10 -30.88 29.61
C ASN A 399 -21.11 -29.73 29.92
N SER A 400 -21.31 -29.13 31.09
CA SER A 400 -20.45 -28.15 31.78
C SER A 400 -18.99 -28.58 32.01
N SER A 401 -18.61 -29.78 31.57
CA SER A 401 -17.24 -30.29 31.55
C SER A 401 -16.38 -29.75 30.38
N ASN A 402 -16.99 -29.14 29.36
CA ASN A 402 -16.28 -28.68 28.16
C ASN A 402 -15.79 -27.22 28.21
N ASP A 403 -16.15 -26.45 29.24
CA ASP A 403 -15.74 -25.04 29.37
C ASP A 403 -14.21 -24.90 29.37
N VAL A 404 -13.50 -25.81 30.04
CA VAL A 404 -12.03 -25.84 30.05
C VAL A 404 -11.45 -26.03 28.64
N ALA A 405 -12.07 -26.88 27.82
CA ALA A 405 -11.64 -27.09 26.42
C ALA A 405 -11.87 -25.84 25.55
N ILE A 406 -12.96 -25.12 25.79
CA ILE A 406 -13.27 -23.87 25.09
C ILE A 406 -12.25 -22.79 25.47
N TYR A 407 -12.03 -22.55 26.76
CA TYR A 407 -11.05 -21.56 27.24
C TYR A 407 -9.61 -21.89 26.80
N THR A 408 -9.24 -23.17 26.79
CA THR A 408 -7.91 -23.58 26.31
C THR A 408 -7.75 -23.34 24.81
N ASN A 409 -8.77 -23.62 23.99
CA ASN A 409 -8.71 -23.32 22.55
C ASN A 409 -8.66 -21.81 22.25
N LEU A 410 -9.36 -20.98 23.03
CA LEU A 410 -9.30 -19.52 22.88
C LEU A 410 -7.95 -18.95 23.32
N ALA A 411 -7.41 -19.45 24.43
CA ALA A 411 -6.07 -19.10 24.87
C ALA A 411 -5.04 -19.52 23.82
N LEU A 412 -5.21 -20.70 23.21
CA LEU A 412 -4.37 -21.16 22.11
C LEU A 412 -4.51 -20.28 20.87
N LEU A 413 -5.73 -19.88 20.49
CA LEU A 413 -5.99 -18.99 19.36
C LEU A 413 -5.34 -17.63 19.57
N LEU A 414 -5.45 -17.06 20.77
CA LEU A 414 -4.75 -15.84 21.16
C LEU A 414 -3.23 -16.02 21.10
N ALA A 415 -2.72 -17.14 21.62
CA ALA A 415 -1.30 -17.44 21.60
C ALA A 415 -0.77 -17.57 20.16
N LEU A 416 -1.47 -18.29 19.28
CA LEU A 416 -1.11 -18.44 17.87
C LEU A 416 -1.07 -17.10 17.14
N TYR A 417 -2.08 -16.27 17.35
CA TYR A 417 -2.14 -14.95 16.76
C TYR A 417 -1.05 -14.01 17.31
N SER A 418 -0.77 -14.07 18.61
CA SER A 418 0.25 -13.25 19.27
C SER A 418 1.66 -13.68 18.89
N VAL A 419 1.98 -14.97 19.03
CA VAL A 419 3.27 -15.58 18.68
C VAL A 419 3.51 -15.50 17.18
N GLY A 420 2.52 -15.85 16.37
CA GLY A 420 2.59 -15.74 14.91
C GLY A 420 2.88 -14.31 14.48
N TYR A 421 2.30 -13.31 15.15
CA TYR A 421 2.63 -11.91 14.87
C TYR A 421 4.02 -11.49 15.35
N LEU A 422 4.47 -11.93 16.53
CA LEU A 422 5.84 -11.68 17.02
C LEU A 422 6.87 -12.25 16.03
N PHE A 423 6.64 -13.46 15.53
CA PHE A 423 7.45 -14.07 14.47
C PHE A 423 7.32 -13.35 13.12
N LYS A 424 6.27 -12.58 12.87
CA LYS A 424 6.17 -11.70 11.69
C LYS A 424 6.99 -10.43 11.85
N LEU A 425 7.01 -9.88 13.07
CA LEU A 425 7.65 -8.62 13.39
C LEU A 425 9.18 -8.73 13.40
N THR A 426 9.72 -9.81 13.96
CA THR A 426 11.17 -10.01 14.10
C THR A 426 11.90 -10.03 12.75
N PRO A 427 11.51 -10.84 11.75
CA PRO A 427 12.07 -10.81 10.39
C PRO A 427 11.94 -9.44 9.74
N LYS A 428 10.79 -8.77 9.92
CA LYS A 428 10.58 -7.44 9.37
C LYS A 428 11.61 -6.45 9.90
N ARG A 429 11.93 -6.50 11.21
CA ARG A 429 12.98 -5.69 11.82
C ARG A 429 14.37 -6.06 11.32
N ILE A 430 14.71 -7.35 11.30
CA ILE A 430 16.02 -7.84 10.85
C ILE A 430 16.27 -7.37 9.41
N MET A 431 15.33 -7.63 8.50
CA MET A 431 15.45 -7.23 7.10
C MET A 431 15.43 -5.71 6.93
N GLY A 432 14.63 -4.98 7.72
CA GLY A 432 14.66 -3.53 7.79
C GLY A 432 16.06 -2.97 8.06
N ILE A 433 16.75 -3.52 9.08
CA ILE A 433 18.11 -3.14 9.45
C ILE A 433 19.10 -3.57 8.36
N THR A 434 18.99 -4.80 7.86
CA THR A 434 19.83 -5.32 6.77
C THR A 434 19.74 -4.44 5.52
N GLY A 435 18.54 -3.97 5.16
CA GLY A 435 18.37 -3.08 4.02
C GLY A 435 19.09 -1.74 4.19
N GLU A 436 19.00 -1.10 5.36
CA GLU A 436 19.74 0.13 5.64
C GLU A 436 21.26 -0.11 5.66
N LYS A 437 21.71 -1.25 6.20
CA LYS A 437 23.13 -1.62 6.20
C LYS A 437 23.66 -1.84 4.78
N VAL A 438 22.87 -2.48 3.92
CA VAL A 438 23.17 -2.60 2.49
C VAL A 438 23.29 -1.22 1.84
N ALA A 439 22.39 -0.29 2.15
CA ALA A 439 22.47 1.08 1.61
C ALA A 439 23.72 1.82 2.09
N TYR A 440 24.08 1.67 3.37
CA TYR A 440 25.32 2.20 3.94
C TYR A 440 26.55 1.63 3.19
N ASN A 441 26.65 0.30 3.09
CA ASN A 441 27.78 -0.36 2.43
C ASN A 441 27.91 0.03 0.94
N LEU A 442 26.79 0.13 0.22
CA LEU A 442 26.79 0.57 -1.17
C LEU A 442 27.24 2.03 -1.31
N ARG A 443 26.82 2.91 -0.41
CA ARG A 443 27.24 4.32 -0.43
C ARG A 443 28.74 4.48 -0.16
N MET A 444 29.29 3.74 0.80
CA MET A 444 30.73 3.72 1.07
C MET A 444 31.50 3.25 -0.16
N LYS A 445 31.15 2.07 -0.71
CA LYS A 445 31.80 1.54 -1.92
C LYS A 445 31.72 2.48 -3.11
N LEU A 446 30.57 3.12 -3.32
CA LEU A 446 30.39 4.07 -4.41
C LEU A 446 31.20 5.35 -4.17
N PHE A 447 31.28 5.82 -2.93
CA PHE A 447 32.10 6.97 -2.56
C PHE A 447 33.60 6.72 -2.83
N ASP A 448 34.11 5.57 -2.40
CA ASP A 448 35.50 5.17 -2.63
C ASP A 448 35.79 5.01 -4.13
N LYS A 449 34.84 4.43 -4.86
CA LYS A 449 35.01 4.16 -6.29
C LYS A 449 34.99 5.43 -7.14
N ILE A 450 34.26 6.47 -6.73
CA ILE A 450 34.21 7.75 -7.45
C ILE A 450 35.59 8.38 -7.61
N ASP A 451 36.53 8.15 -6.67
CA ASP A 451 37.91 8.64 -6.78
C ASP A 451 38.76 7.87 -7.81
N LEU A 452 38.41 6.61 -8.06
CA LEU A 452 39.14 5.71 -8.95
C LEU A 452 38.62 5.78 -10.39
N ILE A 453 37.36 6.18 -10.56
CA ILE A 453 36.73 6.34 -11.86
C ILE A 453 37.33 7.58 -12.54
N GLY A 454 38.08 7.37 -13.62
CA GLY A 454 38.72 8.45 -14.37
C GLY A 454 37.73 9.52 -14.85
N SER A 455 38.23 10.74 -15.07
CA SER A 455 37.44 11.92 -15.47
C SER A 455 36.59 11.68 -16.73
N GLY A 456 37.01 10.78 -17.63
CA GLY A 456 36.27 10.39 -18.84
C GLY A 456 34.87 9.83 -18.55
N PHE A 457 34.72 8.94 -17.57
CA PHE A 457 33.41 8.36 -17.24
C PHE A 457 32.45 9.41 -16.64
N ILE A 458 32.99 10.38 -15.89
CA ILE A 458 32.23 11.50 -15.31
C ILE A 458 31.87 12.55 -16.37
N GLN A 459 32.64 12.64 -17.46
CA GLN A 459 32.31 13.48 -18.62
C GLN A 459 31.24 12.82 -19.50
N GLU A 460 31.32 11.50 -19.70
CA GLU A 460 30.33 10.72 -20.46
C GLU A 460 28.98 10.56 -19.74
N ASN A 461 29.00 10.48 -18.40
CA ASN A 461 27.78 10.40 -17.59
C ASN A 461 27.55 11.73 -16.87
N SER A 462 26.41 12.40 -17.10
CA SER A 462 26.17 13.70 -16.45
C SER A 462 26.22 13.58 -14.91
N LYS A 463 26.73 14.62 -14.23
CA LYS A 463 26.79 14.66 -12.75
C LYS A 463 25.43 14.31 -12.11
N GLY A 464 24.33 14.74 -12.74
CA GLY A 464 22.97 14.42 -12.32
C GLY A 464 22.59 12.95 -12.48
N GLN A 465 23.06 12.26 -13.53
CA GLN A 465 22.85 10.82 -13.70
C GLN A 465 23.57 10.00 -12.62
N ILE A 466 24.83 10.34 -12.31
CA ILE A 466 25.59 9.68 -11.23
C ILE A 466 24.88 9.90 -9.89
N LEU A 467 24.51 11.14 -9.58
CA LEU A 467 23.78 11.46 -8.35
C LEU A 467 22.41 10.77 -8.26
N SER A 468 21.72 10.59 -9.40
CA SER A 468 20.47 9.83 -9.47
C SER A 468 20.70 8.35 -9.17
N ARG A 469 21.77 7.73 -9.69
CA ARG A 469 22.11 6.33 -9.40
C ARG A 469 22.46 6.14 -7.92
N LEU A 470 23.29 7.03 -7.35
CA LEU A 470 23.67 7.02 -5.92
C LEU A 470 22.46 7.11 -4.97
N ASN A 471 21.40 7.80 -5.41
CA ASN A 471 20.22 8.02 -4.58
C ASN A 471 19.11 7.02 -4.85
N ASN A 472 18.60 7.04 -6.08
CA ASN A 472 17.42 6.27 -6.45
C ASN A 472 17.74 4.78 -6.56
N ASP A 473 18.85 4.39 -7.19
CA ASP A 473 19.16 2.97 -7.35
C ASP A 473 19.55 2.33 -6.01
N VAL A 474 20.33 3.03 -5.17
CA VAL A 474 20.65 2.56 -3.81
C VAL A 474 19.37 2.42 -2.98
N MET A 475 18.45 3.38 -3.08
CA MET A 475 17.18 3.33 -2.37
C MET A 475 16.28 2.18 -2.85
N ASN A 476 16.25 1.90 -4.14
CA ASN A 476 15.50 0.78 -4.72
C ASN A 476 16.04 -0.57 -4.21
N ILE A 477 17.37 -0.76 -4.21
CA ILE A 477 18.00 -1.98 -3.67
C ILE A 477 17.72 -2.11 -2.17
N ARG A 478 17.86 -1.01 -1.42
CA ARG A 478 17.54 -0.95 0.01
C ARG A 478 16.09 -1.37 0.29
N GLU A 479 15.12 -0.84 -0.46
CA GLU A 479 13.70 -1.18 -0.29
C GLU A 479 13.41 -2.65 -0.64
N PHE A 480 14.05 -3.14 -1.71
CA PHE A 480 13.92 -4.53 -2.12
C PHE A 480 14.41 -5.49 -1.02
N VAL A 481 15.61 -5.24 -0.49
CA VAL A 481 16.19 -6.00 0.63
C VAL A 481 15.34 -5.85 1.89
N SER A 482 14.93 -4.63 2.24
CA SER A 482 14.33 -4.36 3.55
C SER A 482 12.95 -4.94 3.74
N SER A 483 12.21 -5.17 2.65
CA SER A 483 10.79 -5.53 2.73
C SER A 483 10.31 -6.48 1.63
N ARG A 484 10.66 -6.24 0.37
CA ARG A 484 10.01 -6.89 -0.78
C ARG A 484 10.32 -8.38 -0.86
N ILE A 485 11.57 -8.76 -0.59
CA ILE A 485 11.98 -10.18 -0.64
C ILE A 485 11.21 -11.01 0.38
N SER A 486 11.15 -10.53 1.62
CA SER A 486 10.38 -11.18 2.69
C SER A 486 8.89 -11.22 2.39
N GLU A 487 8.34 -10.17 1.75
CA GLU A 487 6.94 -10.13 1.35
C GLU A 487 6.62 -11.18 0.28
N ILE A 488 7.45 -11.30 -0.75
CA ILE A 488 7.32 -12.31 -1.81
C ILE A 488 7.38 -13.73 -1.21
N PHE A 489 8.40 -14.00 -0.39
CA PHE A 489 8.56 -15.29 0.27
C PHE A 489 7.33 -15.65 1.11
N ALA A 490 6.87 -14.73 1.96
CA ALA A 490 5.69 -14.94 2.79
C ALA A 490 4.40 -15.13 1.97
N GLN A 491 4.25 -14.45 0.82
CA GLN A 491 3.07 -14.62 -0.02
C GLN A 491 3.03 -16.00 -0.68
N ILE A 492 4.14 -16.44 -1.27
CA ILE A 492 4.23 -17.78 -1.90
C ILE A 492 3.93 -18.84 -0.85
N LEU A 493 4.58 -18.74 0.31
CA LEU A 493 4.36 -19.66 1.42
C LEU A 493 2.91 -19.66 1.89
N SER A 494 2.29 -18.48 2.01
CA SER A 494 0.88 -18.36 2.42
C SER A 494 -0.07 -19.02 1.43
N ILE A 495 0.15 -18.89 0.12
CA ILE A 495 -0.69 -19.55 -0.90
C ILE A 495 -0.61 -21.07 -0.75
N VAL A 496 0.61 -21.60 -0.62
CA VAL A 496 0.84 -23.05 -0.47
C VAL A 496 0.21 -23.56 0.83
N LEU A 497 0.52 -22.93 1.98
CA LEU A 497 0.02 -23.38 3.27
C LEU A 497 -1.50 -23.29 3.36
N VAL A 498 -2.12 -22.16 2.96
CA VAL A 498 -3.58 -22.04 2.95
C VAL A 498 -4.22 -23.08 2.03
N GLY A 499 -3.63 -23.31 0.84
CA GLY A 499 -4.09 -24.34 -0.09
C GLY A 499 -4.03 -25.76 0.47
N VAL A 500 -3.00 -26.10 1.24
CA VAL A 500 -2.92 -27.41 1.92
C VAL A 500 -3.96 -27.50 3.04
N PHE A 501 -4.02 -26.49 3.92
CA PHE A 501 -4.91 -26.52 5.09
C PHE A 501 -6.40 -26.50 4.71
N ILE A 502 -6.79 -25.78 3.65
CA ILE A 502 -8.19 -25.75 3.23
C ILE A 502 -8.64 -27.12 2.69
N LEU A 503 -7.78 -27.83 1.96
CA LEU A 503 -8.04 -29.18 1.47
C LEU A 503 -8.04 -30.22 2.60
N MET A 504 -7.21 -30.02 3.63
CA MET A 504 -7.20 -30.88 4.83
C MET A 504 -8.46 -30.71 5.68
N THR A 505 -9.15 -29.56 5.62
CA THR A 505 -10.41 -29.34 6.35
C THR A 505 -11.60 -29.95 5.61
N ASP A 506 -11.85 -29.60 4.34
CA ASP A 506 -12.81 -30.32 3.49
C ASP A 506 -12.41 -30.14 2.02
N VAL A 507 -12.24 -31.27 1.31
CA VAL A 507 -11.77 -31.26 -0.08
C VAL A 507 -12.80 -30.65 -1.02
N ARG A 508 -14.10 -30.88 -0.80
CA ARG A 508 -15.17 -30.46 -1.72
C ARG A 508 -15.31 -28.94 -1.72
N LEU A 509 -15.38 -28.35 -0.52
CA LEU A 509 -15.46 -26.91 -0.35
C LEU A 509 -14.11 -26.23 -0.66
N GLY A 510 -12.97 -26.86 -0.32
CA GLY A 510 -11.64 -26.35 -0.65
C GLY A 510 -11.38 -26.25 -2.16
N LEU A 511 -11.88 -27.20 -2.95
CA LEU A 511 -11.77 -27.17 -4.41
C LEU A 511 -12.46 -25.94 -5.02
N VAL A 512 -13.55 -25.42 -4.43
CA VAL A 512 -14.22 -24.21 -4.91
C VAL A 512 -13.26 -23.02 -4.92
N TYR A 513 -12.51 -22.80 -3.82
CA TYR A 513 -11.52 -21.72 -3.77
C TYR A 513 -10.34 -21.96 -4.72
N LEU A 514 -9.89 -23.21 -4.87
CA LEU A 514 -8.80 -23.55 -5.78
C LEU A 514 -9.17 -23.34 -7.25
N VAL A 515 -10.41 -23.59 -7.66
CA VAL A 515 -10.89 -23.35 -9.02
C VAL A 515 -10.95 -21.85 -9.33
N ILE A 516 -11.25 -21.02 -8.34
CA ILE A 516 -11.32 -19.56 -8.51
C ILE A 516 -9.90 -18.94 -8.54
N LEU A 517 -8.88 -19.60 -7.98
CA LEU A 517 -7.50 -19.13 -7.96
C LEU A 517 -6.92 -18.86 -9.37
N PRO A 518 -7.01 -19.76 -10.38
CA PRO A 518 -6.63 -19.46 -11.76
C PRO A 518 -7.33 -18.22 -12.34
N VAL A 519 -8.60 -18.00 -12.00
CA VAL A 519 -9.38 -16.84 -12.46
C VAL A 519 -8.79 -15.54 -11.89
N TYR A 520 -8.41 -15.52 -10.60
CA TYR A 520 -7.67 -14.39 -10.04
C TYR A 520 -6.38 -14.12 -10.82
N ILE A 521 -5.55 -15.16 -11.01
CA ILE A 521 -4.25 -15.04 -11.68
C ILE A 521 -4.43 -14.49 -13.11
N LEU A 522 -5.41 -14.99 -13.85
CA LEU A 522 -5.73 -14.55 -15.21
C LEU A 522 -6.17 -13.08 -15.24
N CYS A 523 -7.10 -12.68 -14.38
CA CYS A 523 -7.56 -11.29 -14.27
C CYS A 523 -6.40 -10.34 -13.95
N PHE A 524 -5.53 -10.73 -13.00
CA PHE A 524 -4.34 -9.97 -12.66
C PHE A 524 -3.39 -9.83 -13.85
N TYR A 525 -3.10 -10.93 -14.56
CA TYR A 525 -2.22 -10.91 -15.72
C TYR A 525 -2.72 -9.96 -16.81
N ILE A 526 -4.01 -10.04 -17.16
CA ILE A 526 -4.61 -9.18 -18.19
C ILE A 526 -4.50 -7.69 -17.81
N CYS A 527 -4.83 -7.35 -16.55
CA CYS A 527 -4.77 -5.96 -16.11
C CYS A 527 -3.35 -5.43 -15.99
N ASP A 528 -2.40 -6.27 -15.57
CA ASP A 528 -0.99 -5.90 -15.46
C ASP A 528 -0.40 -5.57 -16.86
N VAL A 529 -0.66 -6.41 -17.87
CA VAL A 529 -0.26 -6.15 -19.27
C VAL A 529 -0.86 -4.85 -19.80
N LYS A 530 -2.18 -4.65 -19.63
CA LYS A 530 -2.84 -3.41 -20.08
C LYS A 530 -2.37 -2.17 -19.31
N SER A 531 -2.11 -2.31 -18.01
CA SER A 531 -1.67 -1.22 -17.15
C SER A 531 -0.29 -0.71 -17.56
N ARG A 532 0.64 -1.61 -17.92
CA ARG A 532 1.97 -1.26 -18.45
C ARG A 532 1.87 -0.41 -19.72
N ALA A 533 1.11 -0.87 -20.71
CA ALA A 533 0.97 -0.16 -21.99
C ALA A 533 0.48 1.30 -21.81
N HIS A 534 -0.53 1.52 -20.97
CA HIS A 534 -1.00 2.88 -20.68
C HIS A 534 -0.05 3.69 -19.79
N TYR A 535 0.69 3.03 -18.90
CA TYR A 535 1.69 3.69 -18.06
C TYR A 535 2.85 4.24 -18.89
N ASP A 536 3.30 3.50 -19.90
CA ASP A 536 4.34 3.95 -20.83
C ASP A 536 3.88 5.19 -21.61
N GLY A 537 2.64 5.19 -22.10
CA GLY A 537 2.02 6.36 -22.70
C GLY A 537 1.98 7.57 -21.76
N HIS A 538 1.62 7.36 -20.49
CA HIS A 538 1.65 8.41 -19.47
C HIS A 538 3.07 8.96 -19.24
N GLN A 539 4.09 8.09 -19.14
CA GLN A 539 5.48 8.50 -18.97
C GLN A 539 6.00 9.31 -20.16
N LYS A 540 5.69 8.88 -21.40
CA LYS A 540 6.05 9.64 -22.63
C LYS A 540 5.47 11.06 -22.59
N GLN A 541 4.19 11.20 -22.25
CA GLN A 541 3.55 12.52 -22.18
C GLN A 541 4.06 13.37 -21.01
N LEU A 542 4.35 12.75 -19.86
CA LEU A 542 4.94 13.44 -18.73
C LEU A 542 6.33 13.98 -19.09
N GLY A 543 7.13 13.21 -19.82
CA GLY A 543 8.40 13.66 -20.39
C GLY A 543 8.25 14.86 -21.32
N ARG A 544 7.27 14.83 -22.23
CA ARG A 544 6.94 15.98 -23.11
C ARG A 544 6.56 17.22 -22.30
N LEU A 545 5.74 17.06 -21.26
CA LEU A 545 5.36 18.17 -20.37
C LEU A 545 6.60 18.74 -19.65
N MET A 546 7.51 17.89 -19.18
CA MET A 546 8.77 18.33 -18.56
C MET A 546 9.64 19.12 -19.53
N SER A 547 9.82 18.62 -20.76
CA SER A 547 10.60 19.32 -21.79
C SER A 547 9.96 20.65 -22.18
N TYR A 548 8.63 20.71 -22.29
CA TYR A 548 7.91 21.96 -22.56
C TYR A 548 8.10 22.97 -21.42
N PHE A 549 8.06 22.50 -20.17
CA PHE A 549 8.26 23.32 -18.99
C PHE A 549 9.70 23.87 -18.90
N GLU A 550 10.72 23.03 -19.16
CA GLU A 550 12.13 23.46 -19.18
C GLU A 550 12.40 24.50 -20.26
N ARG A 551 11.93 24.25 -21.49
CA ARG A 551 12.10 25.20 -22.60
C ARG A 551 11.35 26.50 -22.37
N GLY A 552 10.15 26.43 -21.78
CA GLY A 552 9.38 27.62 -21.39
C GLY A 552 10.11 28.48 -20.37
N LEU A 553 10.76 27.87 -19.37
CA LEU A 553 11.57 28.60 -18.38
C LEU A 553 12.81 29.24 -19.02
N SER A 554 13.43 28.59 -20.00
CA SER A 554 14.57 29.16 -20.73
C SER A 554 14.19 30.23 -21.76
N ASN A 555 12.95 30.23 -22.28
CA ASN A 555 12.53 31.13 -23.36
C ASN A 555 11.06 31.61 -23.20
N ARG A 556 10.79 32.38 -22.14
CA ARG A 556 9.45 32.80 -21.70
C ARG A 556 8.63 33.55 -22.76
N HIS A 557 9.25 34.37 -23.59
CA HIS A 557 8.53 35.18 -24.60
C HIS A 557 7.97 34.37 -25.78
N SER A 558 8.43 33.13 -25.97
CA SER A 558 8.02 32.28 -27.10
C SER A 558 7.05 31.15 -26.75
N PHE A 559 6.77 30.94 -25.45
CA PHE A 559 5.99 29.80 -24.97
C PHE A 559 4.60 30.21 -24.47
N HIS A 560 3.58 29.52 -24.97
CA HIS A 560 2.18 29.85 -24.69
C HIS A 560 1.58 28.97 -23.60
N GLU A 561 0.77 29.56 -22.72
CA GLU A 561 0.00 28.81 -21.72
C GLU A 561 -1.00 27.83 -22.35
N LYS A 562 -1.56 28.17 -23.52
CA LYS A 562 -2.49 27.30 -24.26
C LYS A 562 -1.83 25.97 -24.64
N GLY A 563 -0.57 26.01 -25.09
CA GLY A 563 0.21 24.80 -25.42
C GLY A 563 0.46 23.94 -24.18
N PHE A 564 0.83 24.57 -23.06
CA PHE A 564 1.01 23.86 -21.78
C PHE A 564 -0.29 23.17 -21.34
N LYS A 565 -1.43 23.87 -21.38
CA LYS A 565 -2.74 23.32 -21.00
C LYS A 565 -3.11 22.10 -21.84
N LYS A 566 -2.88 22.13 -23.17
CA LYS A 566 -3.15 21.00 -24.08
C LYS A 566 -2.30 19.77 -23.75
N ILE A 567 -0.99 19.95 -23.50
CA ILE A 567 -0.09 18.84 -23.13
C ILE A 567 -0.46 18.31 -21.73
N ASN A 568 -0.73 19.21 -20.77
CA ASN A 568 -1.08 18.84 -19.40
C ASN A 568 -2.40 18.04 -19.35
N GLN A 569 -3.40 18.41 -20.16
CA GLN A 569 -4.63 17.65 -20.30
C GLN A 569 -4.36 16.23 -20.84
N THR A 570 -3.51 16.12 -21.86
CA THR A 570 -3.11 14.82 -22.45
C THR A 570 -2.37 13.93 -21.44
N VAL A 571 -1.53 14.51 -20.58
CA VAL A 571 -0.88 13.79 -19.47
C VAL A 571 -1.91 13.21 -18.51
N ILE A 572 -2.95 13.97 -18.19
CA ILE A 572 -4.00 13.56 -17.26
C ILE A 572 -4.92 12.51 -17.88
N ASP A 573 -5.31 12.66 -19.13
CA ASP A 573 -6.18 11.68 -19.79
C ASP A 573 -5.47 10.31 -19.87
N ASN A 574 -4.17 10.30 -20.19
CA ASN A 574 -3.37 9.08 -20.15
C ASN A 574 -3.16 8.53 -18.74
N TYR A 575 -2.98 9.41 -17.75
CA TYR A 575 -2.91 8.99 -16.35
C TYR A 575 -4.22 8.34 -15.88
N ILE A 576 -5.37 8.94 -16.20
CA ILE A 576 -6.69 8.39 -15.88
C ILE A 576 -6.89 7.05 -16.58
N LYS A 577 -6.55 6.92 -17.87
CA LYS A 577 -6.63 5.64 -18.60
C LYS A 577 -5.77 4.56 -17.94
N SER A 578 -4.50 4.86 -17.65
CA SER A 578 -3.61 3.93 -16.96
C SER A 578 -4.15 3.53 -15.59
N ARG A 579 -4.58 4.51 -14.81
CA ARG A 579 -5.06 4.28 -13.46
C ARG A 579 -6.39 3.54 -13.43
N ASN A 580 -7.26 3.74 -14.41
CA ASN A 580 -8.53 3.02 -14.51
C ASN A 580 -8.32 1.51 -14.67
N VAL A 581 -7.33 1.09 -15.46
CA VAL A 581 -6.99 -0.34 -15.57
C VAL A 581 -6.60 -0.91 -14.22
N THR A 582 -5.77 -0.20 -13.45
CA THR A 582 -5.38 -0.65 -12.10
C THR A 582 -6.56 -0.59 -11.11
N ASN A 583 -7.44 0.42 -11.22
CA ASN A 583 -8.57 0.61 -10.32
C ASN A 583 -9.64 -0.49 -10.48
N VAL A 584 -9.72 -1.16 -11.63
CA VAL A 584 -10.62 -2.30 -11.87
C VAL A 584 -10.21 -3.54 -11.07
N MET A 585 -8.96 -3.62 -10.58
CA MET A 585 -8.50 -4.79 -9.82
C MET A 585 -9.20 -4.95 -8.48
N GLU A 586 -9.40 -3.88 -7.72
CA GLU A 586 -10.11 -3.96 -6.43
C GLU A 586 -11.52 -4.54 -6.57
N PRO A 587 -12.42 -3.97 -7.40
CA PRO A 587 -13.78 -4.46 -7.52
C PRO A 587 -13.83 -5.90 -8.06
N ILE A 588 -12.97 -6.27 -9.03
CA ILE A 588 -12.87 -7.67 -9.49
C ILE A 588 -12.48 -8.60 -8.34
N THR A 589 -11.46 -8.22 -7.55
CA THR A 589 -11.01 -9.09 -6.45
C THR A 589 -12.06 -9.22 -5.36
N THR A 590 -12.75 -8.15 -5.02
CA THR A 590 -13.87 -8.18 -4.06
C THR A 590 -15.01 -9.04 -4.58
N PHE A 591 -15.40 -8.86 -5.84
CA PHE A 591 -16.45 -9.65 -6.48
C PHE A 591 -16.12 -11.14 -6.47
N LEU A 592 -14.94 -11.54 -6.94
CA LEU A 592 -14.51 -12.94 -6.92
C LEU A 592 -14.46 -13.50 -5.49
N THR A 593 -14.05 -12.69 -4.50
CA THR A 593 -13.96 -13.14 -3.10
C THR A 593 -15.36 -13.41 -2.55
N ASN A 594 -16.28 -12.48 -2.75
CA ASN A 594 -17.65 -12.61 -2.29
C ASN A 594 -18.37 -13.76 -3.01
N VAL A 595 -18.19 -13.91 -4.33
CA VAL A 595 -18.75 -15.05 -5.10
C VAL A 595 -18.20 -16.37 -4.57
N SER A 596 -16.90 -16.47 -4.28
CA SER A 596 -16.29 -17.66 -3.68
C SER A 596 -16.94 -17.98 -2.34
N ASN A 597 -17.06 -16.96 -1.46
CA ASN A 597 -17.65 -17.11 -0.14
C ASN A 597 -19.13 -17.52 -0.21
N ILE A 598 -19.92 -16.91 -1.11
CA ILE A 598 -21.33 -17.24 -1.31
C ILE A 598 -21.49 -18.66 -1.83
N THR A 599 -20.64 -19.09 -2.77
CA THR A 599 -20.68 -20.45 -3.34
C THR A 599 -20.37 -21.49 -2.27
N VAL A 600 -19.29 -21.27 -1.50
CA VAL A 600 -18.90 -22.14 -0.38
C VAL A 600 -19.95 -22.11 0.73
N TYR A 601 -20.57 -20.96 0.96
CA TYR A 601 -21.64 -20.82 1.93
C TYR A 601 -22.87 -21.65 1.55
N ILE A 602 -23.40 -21.50 0.33
CA ILE A 602 -24.57 -22.27 -0.12
C ILE A 602 -24.26 -23.77 -0.06
N ALA A 603 -23.11 -24.19 -0.58
CA ALA A 603 -22.68 -25.59 -0.53
C ALA A 603 -22.48 -26.08 0.90
N GLY A 604 -21.87 -25.27 1.77
CA GLY A 604 -21.58 -25.61 3.15
C GLY A 604 -22.83 -25.69 4.02
N VAL A 605 -23.77 -24.75 3.86
CA VAL A 605 -25.07 -24.79 4.53
C VAL A 605 -25.87 -26.02 4.10
N TYR A 606 -25.82 -26.38 2.81
CA TYR A 606 -26.41 -27.62 2.33
C TYR A 606 -25.76 -28.85 3.00
N LEU A 607 -24.42 -28.94 3.02
CA LEU A 607 -23.71 -30.05 3.68
C LEU A 607 -23.97 -30.13 5.19
N LEU A 608 -24.14 -28.98 5.85
CA LEU A 608 -24.53 -28.88 7.25
C LEU A 608 -25.94 -29.45 7.47
N SER A 609 -26.89 -29.17 6.57
CA SER A 609 -28.26 -29.68 6.66
C SER A 609 -28.35 -31.21 6.51
N VAL A 610 -27.41 -31.81 5.79
CA VAL A 610 -27.28 -33.28 5.62
C VAL A 610 -26.37 -33.89 6.70
N ASN A 611 -25.88 -33.09 7.66
CA ASN A 611 -24.95 -33.48 8.74
C ASN A 611 -23.61 -34.07 8.26
N GLU A 612 -23.14 -33.72 7.06
CA GLU A 612 -21.85 -34.18 6.55
C GLU A 612 -20.66 -33.34 7.04
N ILE A 613 -20.92 -32.10 7.47
CA ILE A 613 -19.93 -31.20 8.07
C ILE A 613 -20.49 -30.54 9.32
N GLN A 614 -19.61 -30.04 10.19
CA GLN A 614 -20.00 -29.24 11.36
C GLN A 614 -19.93 -27.73 11.06
N LEU A 615 -20.56 -26.91 11.91
CA LEU A 615 -20.58 -25.46 11.74
C LEU A 615 -19.15 -24.88 11.73
N GLY A 616 -18.28 -25.33 12.63
CA GLY A 616 -16.90 -24.87 12.68
C GLY A 616 -16.13 -25.16 11.39
N THR A 617 -16.39 -26.30 10.73
CA THR A 617 -15.78 -26.66 9.45
C THR A 617 -16.10 -25.61 8.38
N LEU A 618 -17.37 -25.23 8.25
CA LEU A 618 -17.80 -24.20 7.30
C LEU A 618 -17.11 -22.85 7.57
N LEU A 619 -17.08 -22.44 8.84
CA LEU A 619 -16.48 -21.15 9.22
C LEU A 619 -14.97 -21.13 8.97
N ALA A 620 -14.26 -22.21 9.30
CA ALA A 620 -12.83 -22.31 9.06
C ALA A 620 -12.49 -22.19 7.57
N ILE A 621 -13.29 -22.81 6.70
CA ILE A 621 -13.10 -22.75 5.24
C ILE A 621 -13.31 -21.33 4.71
N ILE A 622 -14.33 -20.61 5.19
CA ILE A 622 -14.53 -19.19 4.83
C ILE A 622 -13.34 -18.34 5.29
N MET A 623 -12.81 -18.58 6.50
CA MET A 623 -11.61 -17.89 7.00
C MET A 623 -10.38 -18.18 6.12
N TYR A 624 -10.17 -19.44 5.70
CA TYR A 624 -9.10 -19.80 4.76
C TYR A 624 -9.26 -19.09 3.41
N GLY A 625 -10.49 -19.03 2.90
CA GLY A 625 -10.81 -18.27 1.68
C GLY A 625 -10.35 -16.82 1.74
N GLN A 626 -10.61 -16.13 2.86
CA GLN A 626 -10.15 -14.75 3.07
C GLN A 626 -8.62 -14.61 3.17
N LEU A 627 -7.92 -15.63 3.69
CA LEU A 627 -6.46 -15.66 3.74
C LEU A 627 -5.84 -15.90 2.35
N MET A 628 -6.55 -16.57 1.45
CA MET A 628 -6.03 -16.97 0.14
C MET A 628 -5.95 -15.80 -0.87
N THR A 629 -6.80 -14.79 -0.76
CA THR A 629 -6.91 -13.71 -1.76
C THR A 629 -5.83 -12.63 -1.62
N LYS A 630 -5.42 -12.30 -0.38
CA LYS A 630 -4.45 -11.22 -0.10
C LYS A 630 -3.06 -11.47 -0.72
N PRO A 631 -2.48 -12.69 -0.67
CA PRO A 631 -1.17 -12.97 -1.23
C PRO A 631 -1.05 -12.78 -2.74
N ILE A 632 -2.11 -13.15 -3.48
CA ILE A 632 -2.15 -13.04 -4.93
C ILE A 632 -1.97 -11.57 -5.36
N LYS A 633 -2.74 -10.67 -4.73
CA LYS A 633 -2.66 -9.23 -4.98
C LYS A 633 -1.27 -8.66 -4.68
N LYS A 634 -0.65 -9.10 -3.59
CA LYS A 634 0.69 -8.64 -3.17
C LYS A 634 1.80 -9.11 -4.10
N LEU A 635 1.71 -10.35 -4.60
CA LEU A 635 2.67 -10.89 -5.57
C LEU A 635 2.69 -10.08 -6.87
N SER A 636 1.51 -9.70 -7.39
CA SER A 636 1.43 -8.85 -8.59
C SER A 636 2.21 -7.54 -8.42
N THR A 637 2.01 -6.83 -7.31
CA THR A 637 2.74 -5.56 -7.06
C THR A 637 4.25 -5.74 -6.82
N SER A 638 4.68 -6.97 -6.50
CA SER A 638 6.09 -7.28 -6.22
C SER A 638 6.90 -7.49 -7.50
N MET A 639 6.28 -7.86 -8.62
CA MET A 639 6.99 -8.07 -9.90
C MET A 639 7.70 -6.80 -10.38
N VAL A 640 7.01 -5.67 -10.38
CA VAL A 640 7.59 -4.35 -10.72
C VAL A 640 8.75 -3.99 -9.78
N SER A 641 8.65 -4.37 -8.50
CA SER A 641 9.72 -4.11 -7.52
C SER A 641 10.97 -4.94 -7.80
N ILE A 642 10.81 -6.19 -8.24
CA ILE A 642 11.92 -7.06 -8.64
C ILE A 642 12.64 -6.46 -9.85
N GLU A 643 11.89 -6.07 -10.89
CA GLU A 643 12.46 -5.46 -12.11
C GLU A 643 13.19 -4.16 -11.81
N THR A 644 12.59 -3.30 -10.98
CA THR A 644 13.19 -2.04 -10.55
C THR A 644 14.50 -2.28 -9.77
N ALA A 645 14.52 -3.27 -8.88
CA ALA A 645 15.70 -3.62 -8.11
C ALA A 645 16.81 -4.18 -9.01
N PHE A 646 16.48 -5.08 -9.93
CA PHE A 646 17.43 -5.66 -10.88
C PHE A 646 18.05 -4.61 -11.81
N SER A 647 17.24 -3.69 -12.34
CA SER A 647 17.72 -2.54 -13.11
C SER A 647 18.67 -1.65 -12.30
N SER A 648 18.34 -1.44 -11.02
CA SER A 648 19.16 -0.64 -10.09
C SER A 648 20.50 -1.33 -9.76
N ILE A 649 20.50 -2.66 -9.56
CA ILE A 649 21.72 -3.46 -9.36
C ILE A 649 22.62 -3.38 -10.59
N LYS A 650 22.06 -3.56 -11.81
CA LYS A 650 22.82 -3.47 -13.06
C LYS A 650 23.56 -2.13 -13.17
N ARG A 651 22.86 -1.02 -12.91
CA ARG A 651 23.43 0.34 -12.98
C ARG A 651 24.46 0.64 -11.90
N ILE A 652 24.29 0.14 -10.68
CA ILE A 652 25.25 0.35 -9.59
C ILE A 652 26.52 -0.49 -9.80
N PHE A 653 26.39 -1.76 -10.16
CA PHE A 653 27.56 -2.61 -10.42
C PHE A 653 28.32 -2.17 -11.66
N ALA A 654 27.65 -1.56 -12.66
CA ALA A 654 28.36 -0.89 -13.76
C ALA A 654 29.27 0.27 -13.31
N ILE A 655 29.07 0.84 -12.11
CA ILE A 655 29.97 1.84 -11.52
C ILE A 655 31.02 1.17 -10.63
N ILE A 656 30.61 0.21 -9.80
CA ILE A 656 31.50 -0.48 -8.86
C ILE A 656 32.56 -1.32 -9.59
N ASP A 657 32.17 -1.98 -10.67
CA ASP A 657 33.01 -2.90 -11.46
C ASP A 657 33.75 -2.19 -12.61
N TYR A 658 33.50 -0.89 -12.86
CA TYR A 658 34.23 -0.06 -13.84
C TYR A 658 35.68 0.15 -13.43
#